data_AF-A0A7X8LVG7-F1
#
_entry.id   AF-A0A7X8LVG7-F1
#
_cell.length_a   1.000
_cell.length_b   1.000
_cell.length_c   1.000
_cell.angle_alpha   90.00
_cell.angle_beta   90.00
_cell.angle_gamma   90.00
#
_symmetry.space_group_name_H-M   'P 1'
#
loop_
_entity.id
_entity.type
_entity.pdbx_description
1 polymer ?
#
loop_
_entity_poly.entity_id
_entity_poly.type
_entity_poly.pdbx_seq_one_letter_code
_entity_poly.pdbx_strand_id
1 'polypeptide(L)'
;MRKKLLRILKPTVAVFLAIALVLSYLPENIALAFINDFSSTQIFHNDEREIAEGVVLNQWIGANSGGKNKVGKTITFNPASSDAMIYAAYGNSVASRVTLSNLSKREEEQGLSIIGGINGDFYYVDTGIPIGLLVQNRRLISYSNTDWNAVGFNADGSVVIDKPNIEMSFTTGGNTHVFRNLNKSQNDWGPYLYTSDFGPNTGSKVPSLEIVLDITEGDLRIGEQVKAVVSGIKLNAQSTPIGPNQLVLSARNHKSGYSVLGNFRMGDELVFNFKDVENKWADVQQAVGGDTILINNGAIASGLSTSDYAPYSAVGVKANGEVVFFQVDGRSTASQGLSSAEMAQFLHKLGCVKALKLDGGGSSAIIGRMPGYNSPQLLNSPSDGRERANSNGLILISKQSVAIKEGTAVKSDKAEKLHIYPKVVYALPGSSVKLSVLATDEHYLPAKVPEQINWATGTGTIDSKGNLSIGDKTGNYSVLAVSGLSGTSATVKVLDQVTSIAPSKTMLTMLPGDKVDLSCEAYYKGIKVNSHDTSFTWQVEGNIGSITPEGVFTLTATDASQGRIKVQYGDTASYINVVVPSANLDAIEDFEGNMKWGASTVRSRSGNVSLIEDADLARSGKGLLKLDYDFTLDSGVEAGVAGVYAYMTAPGSNAKIETPVPGNPSAIGMWVYGDNSKAWLRANVRDSSGQTFYIDFTPDYNPVSGTGGINWTGWNYVEAKIPDNRKGPFVLETPIRVMCSRDEMRTKGTLYFDQIRAIYGEGSSDRQTTAKITSPQDGASLKTGTVAFNAEIIKGSNVTGLDQSSIKAMLDGLQLEDLIIEGDSNLAIKGELGSALPLADGYHTLTLEYADLAGNKGVKTVRFTVDTGAPQVWATTHPTVFEGGNFDTTIEIKNPKNLKKVYIDIKYDPDKVAPVDQDGNTVGIQTLLEPWAKKGKIIGHRVDAQNGRIIYEIDNLTNLSNGELAKLATITFKAKETMTDSTSIELTVGAMIVEGNPRSQRFSLPKMNVTVDYPLILEAKNLNQGDTSTITVTDKDGNPVEGAGIYINDISYAFWTTDEKGQVVTNALTLTMKKGEPLKIRARKDGLLSKPLVLVE
;
A
#
# COMPACT_ATOMS: atom_id res chain seq x y z
N MET A 1 36.37 -53.71 12.69
CA MET A 1 35.04 -53.06 12.52
C MET A 1 34.43 -52.52 13.82
N ARG A 2 34.38 -53.27 14.94
CA ARG A 2 33.80 -52.80 16.23
C ARG A 2 34.31 -51.44 16.75
N LYS A 3 35.62 -51.14 16.64
CA LYS A 3 36.19 -49.84 17.07
C LYS A 3 35.80 -48.64 16.19
N LYS A 4 35.44 -48.86 14.91
CA LYS A 4 34.95 -47.79 14.01
C LYS A 4 33.46 -47.50 14.27
N LEU A 5 32.66 -48.53 14.51
CA LEU A 5 31.24 -48.39 14.89
C LEU A 5 31.07 -47.63 16.22
N LEU A 6 31.91 -47.93 17.22
CA LEU A 6 31.94 -47.23 18.52
C LEU A 6 32.47 -45.79 18.46
N ARG A 7 33.25 -45.41 17.42
CA ARG A 7 33.75 -44.04 17.24
C ARG A 7 32.71 -43.11 16.60
N ILE A 8 31.77 -43.67 15.84
CA ILE A 8 30.65 -42.96 15.23
C ILE A 8 29.45 -42.94 16.19
N LEU A 9 29.19 -44.02 16.93
CA LEU A 9 28.08 -44.06 17.91
C LEU A 9 28.25 -43.06 19.06
N LYS A 10 29.48 -42.78 19.51
CA LYS A 10 29.73 -41.89 20.66
C LYS A 10 29.25 -40.45 20.44
N PRO A 11 29.57 -39.75 19.35
CA PRO A 11 29.03 -38.40 19.10
C PRO A 11 27.51 -38.42 18.86
N THR A 12 26.96 -39.44 18.17
CA THR A 12 25.50 -39.51 17.93
C THR A 12 24.72 -39.75 19.21
N VAL A 13 25.19 -40.65 20.09
CA VAL A 13 24.60 -40.91 21.39
C VAL A 13 24.79 -39.74 22.35
N ALA A 14 25.93 -39.04 22.28
CA ALA A 14 26.16 -37.82 23.08
C ALA A 14 25.27 -36.66 22.62
N VAL A 15 25.04 -36.49 21.32
CA VAL A 15 24.06 -35.53 20.78
C VAL A 15 22.64 -35.93 21.19
N PHE A 16 22.29 -37.22 21.13
CA PHE A 16 20.98 -37.70 21.57
C PHE A 16 20.77 -37.52 23.09
N LEU A 17 21.79 -37.77 23.92
CA LEU A 17 21.76 -37.52 25.35
C LEU A 17 21.77 -36.02 25.67
N ALA A 18 22.48 -35.19 24.91
CA ALA A 18 22.45 -33.75 25.06
C ALA A 18 21.09 -33.18 24.65
N ILE A 19 20.48 -33.68 23.58
CA ILE A 19 19.11 -33.33 23.18
C ILE A 19 18.11 -33.81 24.24
N ALA A 20 18.27 -35.01 24.80
CA ALA A 20 17.41 -35.52 25.87
C ALA A 20 17.58 -34.74 27.21
N LEU A 21 18.80 -34.29 27.52
CA LEU A 21 19.09 -33.44 28.67
C LEU A 21 18.55 -32.01 28.46
N VAL A 22 18.71 -31.44 27.26
CA VAL A 22 18.11 -30.15 26.89
C VAL A 22 16.58 -30.23 26.90
N LEU A 23 15.99 -31.34 26.45
CA LEU A 23 14.55 -31.60 26.57
C LEU A 23 14.07 -31.64 28.03
N SER A 24 14.91 -32.03 28.98
CA SER A 24 14.59 -31.99 30.42
C SER A 24 14.92 -30.66 31.13
N TYR A 25 15.63 -29.74 30.46
CA TYR A 25 16.09 -28.46 31.03
C TYR A 25 15.60 -27.22 30.27
N LEU A 26 14.75 -27.38 29.24
CA LEU A 26 13.95 -26.25 28.78
C LEU A 26 13.02 -25.88 29.95
N PRO A 27 13.09 -24.64 30.49
CA PRO A 27 12.09 -24.20 31.43
C PRO A 27 10.74 -24.10 30.70
N GLU A 28 10.01 -25.20 30.62
CA GLU A 28 8.55 -25.19 30.50
C GLU A 28 7.99 -24.71 31.84
N ASN A 29 8.20 -23.44 32.19
CA ASN A 29 7.60 -22.86 33.40
C ASN A 29 7.46 -21.36 33.24
N ILE A 30 6.66 -20.96 32.25
CA ILE A 30 5.64 -19.94 32.50
C ILE A 30 4.37 -20.38 31.76
N ALA A 31 3.66 -21.36 32.30
CA ALA A 31 2.26 -21.57 31.92
C ALA A 31 1.45 -20.41 32.53
N LEU A 32 1.42 -19.26 31.86
CA LEU A 32 0.38 -18.27 32.14
C LEU A 32 -0.97 -18.92 31.81
N ALA A 33 -1.95 -18.70 32.67
CA ALA A 33 -3.30 -19.23 32.47
C ALA A 33 -3.90 -18.62 31.20
N PHE A 34 -3.77 -19.33 30.08
CA PHE A 34 -4.37 -18.93 28.82
C PHE A 34 -5.89 -19.20 28.86
N ILE A 35 -6.65 -18.29 28.25
CA ILE A 35 -8.11 -18.39 28.18
C ILE A 35 -8.51 -19.28 27.00
N ASN A 36 -9.14 -20.41 27.25
CA ASN A 36 -9.63 -21.29 26.18
C ASN A 36 -10.97 -20.83 25.57
N ASP A 37 -11.73 -20.01 26.30
CA ASP A 37 -13.06 -19.54 25.92
C ASP A 37 -13.45 -18.30 26.73
N PHE A 38 -14.35 -17.47 26.23
CA PHE A 38 -14.99 -16.40 26.98
C PHE A 38 -16.37 -16.12 26.38
N SER A 39 -17.37 -15.84 27.21
CA SER A 39 -18.75 -15.72 26.74
C SER A 39 -19.16 -16.96 25.93
N SER A 40 -19.69 -16.76 24.72
CA SER A 40 -19.97 -17.81 23.72
C SER A 40 -18.81 -18.09 22.75
N THR A 41 -17.65 -17.45 22.93
CA THR A 41 -16.50 -17.55 22.02
C THR A 41 -15.52 -18.61 22.50
N GLN A 42 -15.23 -19.60 21.65
CA GLN A 42 -14.18 -20.58 21.88
C GLN A 42 -12.91 -20.15 21.14
N ILE A 43 -11.77 -20.16 21.82
CA ILE A 43 -10.47 -19.88 21.22
C ILE A 43 -9.85 -21.18 20.72
N PHE A 44 -9.47 -21.22 19.45
CA PHE A 44 -8.93 -22.42 18.80
C PHE A 44 -7.51 -22.23 18.24
N HIS A 45 -7.03 -20.99 18.22
CA HIS A 45 -5.65 -20.67 17.90
C HIS A 45 -5.10 -19.70 18.93
N ASN A 46 -3.87 -19.98 19.34
CA ASN A 46 -3.10 -19.16 20.23
C ASN A 46 -1.61 -19.23 19.89
N ASP A 47 -0.95 -18.09 19.82
CA ASP A 47 0.50 -17.94 19.65
C ASP A 47 1.03 -16.96 20.71
N GLU A 48 1.61 -17.53 21.75
CA GLU A 48 2.20 -16.78 22.87
C GLU A 48 3.71 -16.70 22.71
N ARG A 49 4.31 -15.54 22.98
CA ARG A 49 5.74 -15.31 22.88
C ARG A 49 6.21 -14.26 23.88
N GLU A 50 7.26 -14.57 24.62
CA GLU A 50 8.02 -13.55 25.35
C GLU A 50 8.80 -12.69 24.34
N ILE A 51 8.52 -11.39 24.32
CA ILE A 51 9.06 -10.42 23.35
C ILE A 51 10.11 -9.48 23.96
N ALA A 52 10.16 -9.41 25.29
CA ALA A 52 11.21 -8.83 26.10
C ALA A 52 11.19 -9.49 27.48
N GLU A 53 12.21 -9.29 28.31
CA GLU A 53 12.26 -9.92 29.64
C GLU A 53 11.04 -9.52 30.49
N GLY A 54 10.19 -10.50 30.82
CA GLY A 54 8.95 -10.30 31.56
C GLY A 54 7.82 -9.65 30.75
N VAL A 55 7.91 -9.64 29.42
CA VAL A 55 6.89 -9.09 28.51
C VAL A 55 6.42 -10.16 27.52
N VAL A 56 5.14 -10.51 27.58
CA VAL A 56 4.55 -11.59 26.80
C VAL A 56 3.51 -11.05 25.82
N LEU A 57 3.75 -11.24 24.53
CA LEU A 57 2.77 -11.07 23.46
C LEU A 57 1.96 -12.35 23.31
N ASN A 58 0.64 -12.22 23.18
CA ASN A 58 -0.23 -13.31 22.80
C ASN A 58 -1.13 -12.91 21.64
N GLN A 59 -1.30 -13.80 20.67
CA GLN A 59 -2.18 -13.62 19.51
C GLN A 59 -3.17 -14.78 19.46
N TRP A 60 -4.46 -14.47 19.37
CA TRP A 60 -5.50 -15.49 19.44
C TRP A 60 -6.57 -15.34 18.36
N ILE A 61 -7.13 -16.48 17.96
CA ILE A 61 -8.31 -16.54 17.07
C ILE A 61 -9.35 -17.44 17.73
N GLY A 62 -10.54 -16.87 17.93
CA GLY A 62 -11.71 -17.58 18.40
C GLY A 62 -12.90 -17.40 17.49
N ALA A 63 -13.94 -18.19 17.71
CA ALA A 63 -15.23 -18.03 17.06
C ALA A 63 -16.36 -18.31 18.04
N ASN A 64 -17.50 -17.63 17.85
CA ASN A 64 -18.71 -18.00 18.56
C ASN A 64 -19.41 -19.21 17.93
N SER A 65 -20.46 -19.71 18.58
CA SER A 65 -21.27 -20.82 18.07
C SER A 65 -21.93 -20.55 16.71
N GLY A 66 -22.10 -19.27 16.33
CA GLY A 66 -22.60 -18.84 15.02
C GLY A 66 -21.53 -18.75 13.93
N GLY A 67 -20.28 -19.17 14.19
CA GLY A 67 -19.19 -19.17 13.22
C GLY A 67 -18.59 -17.78 12.92
N LYS A 68 -18.88 -16.76 13.75
CA LYS A 68 -18.27 -15.43 13.61
C LYS A 68 -16.89 -15.42 14.27
N ASN A 69 -15.86 -15.22 13.46
CA ASN A 69 -14.48 -15.14 13.91
C ASN A 69 -14.21 -13.86 14.71
N LYS A 70 -13.26 -13.97 15.64
CA LYS A 70 -12.76 -12.93 16.52
C LYS A 70 -11.25 -13.08 16.62
N VAL A 71 -10.52 -12.02 16.31
CA VAL A 71 -9.05 -12.03 16.27
C VAL A 71 -8.53 -10.95 17.19
N GLY A 72 -7.77 -11.33 18.22
CA GLY A 72 -7.25 -10.37 19.19
C GLY A 72 -5.82 -10.65 19.61
N LYS A 73 -5.25 -9.66 20.30
CA LYS A 73 -3.87 -9.66 20.78
C LYS A 73 -3.81 -9.09 22.19
N THR A 74 -2.85 -9.57 22.97
CA THR A 74 -2.52 -8.97 24.27
C THR A 74 -1.02 -8.85 24.46
N ILE A 75 -0.56 -7.78 25.09
CA ILE A 75 0.80 -7.67 25.64
C ILE A 75 0.68 -7.60 27.16
N THR A 76 1.23 -8.58 27.87
CA THR A 76 1.23 -8.65 29.34
C THR A 76 2.62 -8.39 29.88
N PHE A 77 2.75 -7.53 30.89
CA PHE A 77 4.03 -7.21 31.51
C PHE A 77 3.84 -6.67 32.93
N ASN A 78 4.86 -6.76 33.77
CA ASN A 78 4.85 -6.10 35.08
C ASN A 78 5.74 -4.84 35.03
N PRO A 79 5.20 -3.62 35.23
CA PRO A 79 5.98 -2.38 35.16
C PRO A 79 7.19 -2.34 36.11
N ALA A 80 7.09 -2.99 37.28
CA ALA A 80 8.14 -3.01 38.29
C ALA A 80 9.28 -3.98 37.92
N SER A 81 8.95 -5.19 37.46
CA SER A 81 9.93 -6.28 37.30
C SER A 81 10.34 -6.62 35.87
N SER A 82 9.61 -6.15 34.84
CA SER A 82 9.97 -6.40 33.43
C SER A 82 10.98 -5.37 32.90
N ASP A 83 11.58 -5.65 31.75
CA ASP A 83 12.40 -4.70 30.98
C ASP A 83 11.54 -3.60 30.32
N ALA A 84 10.21 -3.62 30.44
CA ALA A 84 9.36 -2.59 29.84
C ALA A 84 9.22 -1.35 30.73
N MET A 85 9.50 -0.19 30.15
CA MET A 85 9.13 1.13 30.65
C MET A 85 7.94 1.64 29.83
N ILE A 86 6.85 2.01 30.50
CA ILE A 86 5.69 2.63 29.84
C ILE A 86 6.05 4.08 29.49
N TYR A 87 5.60 4.53 28.33
CA TYR A 87 5.71 5.91 27.87
C TYR A 87 4.41 6.36 27.22
N ALA A 88 3.80 7.43 27.74
CA ALA A 88 2.65 8.06 27.11
C ALA A 88 3.17 8.95 25.97
N ALA A 89 2.95 8.53 24.73
CA ALA A 89 3.42 9.22 23.54
C ALA A 89 2.26 9.97 22.87
N TYR A 90 2.52 11.17 22.36
CA TYR A 90 1.56 11.95 21.57
C TYR A 90 2.27 12.55 20.35
N GLY A 91 1.50 13.17 19.46
CA GLY A 91 2.06 13.77 18.24
C GLY A 91 2.99 14.95 18.50
N ASN A 92 3.31 15.71 17.45
CA ASN A 92 4.17 16.92 17.58
C ASN A 92 3.59 17.94 18.58
N SER A 93 2.28 17.89 18.79
CA SER A 93 1.58 18.59 19.84
C SER A 93 0.31 17.84 20.22
N VAL A 94 -0.30 18.22 21.34
CA VAL A 94 -1.60 17.71 21.81
C VAL A 94 -2.70 17.92 20.77
N ALA A 95 -2.61 18.96 19.95
CA ALA A 95 -3.55 19.24 18.86
C ALA A 95 -3.15 18.61 17.50
N SER A 96 -2.28 17.59 17.52
CA SER A 96 -1.87 16.85 16.33
C SER A 96 -2.28 15.38 16.42
N ARG A 97 -2.31 14.70 15.28
CA ARG A 97 -2.58 13.26 15.21
C ARG A 97 -1.43 12.53 14.52
N VAL A 98 -1.12 11.35 15.01
CA VAL A 98 -0.05 10.50 14.48
C VAL A 98 -0.40 9.03 14.71
N THR A 99 0.02 8.16 13.80
CA THR A 99 -0.24 6.73 13.95
C THR A 99 0.63 6.14 15.06
N LEU A 100 0.21 5.02 15.67
CA LEU A 100 0.97 4.36 16.74
C LEU A 100 2.34 3.89 16.23
N SER A 101 2.40 3.36 15.00
CA SER A 101 3.67 3.00 14.36
C SER A 101 4.62 4.20 14.21
N ASN A 102 4.10 5.39 13.89
CA ASN A 102 4.92 6.60 13.77
C ASN A 102 5.31 7.19 15.13
N LEU A 103 4.50 7.01 16.18
CA LEU A 103 4.92 7.33 17.55
C LEU A 103 6.11 6.47 17.95
N SER A 104 6.06 5.15 17.70
CA SER A 104 7.20 4.25 17.92
C SER A 104 8.44 4.70 17.17
N LYS A 105 8.31 4.95 15.86
CA LYS A 105 9.44 5.32 15.01
C LYS A 105 10.20 6.55 15.51
N ARG A 106 9.49 7.55 16.04
CA ARG A 106 10.13 8.77 16.60
C ARG A 106 11.00 8.47 17.80
N GLU A 107 10.60 7.53 18.64
CA GLU A 107 11.40 7.11 19.79
C GLU A 107 12.58 6.23 19.34
N GLU A 108 12.38 5.38 18.33
CA GLU A 108 13.46 4.60 17.72
C GLU A 108 14.54 5.48 17.06
N GLU A 109 14.14 6.56 16.41
CA GLU A 109 15.05 7.57 15.84
C GLU A 109 15.92 8.26 16.91
N GLN A 110 15.51 8.23 18.17
CA GLN A 110 16.30 8.70 19.30
C GLN A 110 17.18 7.60 19.93
N GLY A 111 17.36 6.46 19.26
CA GLY A 111 18.20 5.35 19.70
C GLY A 111 17.56 4.44 20.74
N LEU A 112 16.24 4.55 20.96
CA LEU A 112 15.51 3.68 21.88
C LEU A 112 14.97 2.45 21.17
N SER A 113 14.76 1.38 21.94
CA SER A 113 14.21 0.14 21.42
C SER A 113 12.78 -0.04 21.91
N ILE A 114 11.82 -0.05 20.99
CA ILE A 114 10.41 -0.23 21.31
C ILE A 114 10.04 -1.72 21.34
N ILE A 115 9.45 -2.15 22.45
CA ILE A 115 8.99 -3.52 22.67
C ILE A 115 7.58 -3.71 22.07
N GLY A 116 6.68 -2.75 22.31
CA GLY A 116 5.31 -2.79 21.81
C GLY A 116 4.51 -1.58 22.25
N GLY A 117 3.19 -1.59 22.04
CA GLY A 117 2.35 -0.46 22.42
C GLY A 117 0.92 -0.58 21.90
N ILE A 118 0.05 0.30 22.38
CA ILE A 118 -1.37 0.38 22.01
C ILE A 118 -1.82 1.84 21.88
N ASN A 119 -2.85 2.10 21.07
CA ASN A 119 -3.46 3.44 21.03
C ASN A 119 -4.06 3.85 22.39
N GLY A 120 -4.19 5.16 22.61
CA GLY A 120 -4.62 5.72 23.88
C GLY A 120 -6.05 6.27 23.89
N ASP A 121 -6.14 7.51 24.35
CA ASP A 121 -7.35 8.23 24.73
C ASP A 121 -8.30 8.49 23.55
N PHE A 122 -9.56 8.78 23.89
CA PHE A 122 -10.50 9.39 22.97
C PHE A 122 -10.08 10.82 22.66
N TYR A 123 -10.43 11.29 21.46
CA TYR A 123 -10.05 12.62 21.00
C TYR A 123 -11.09 13.18 20.05
N TYR A 124 -11.07 14.51 19.92
CA TYR A 124 -11.86 15.21 18.92
C TYR A 124 -11.22 15.01 17.55
N VAL A 125 -11.82 14.19 16.68
CA VAL A 125 -11.24 13.79 15.38
C VAL A 125 -10.90 14.99 14.48
N ASP A 126 -11.63 16.09 14.60
CA ASP A 126 -11.43 17.34 13.84
C ASP A 126 -10.24 18.20 14.32
N THR A 127 -9.82 18.02 15.57
CA THR A 127 -8.72 18.79 16.17
C THR A 127 -7.53 17.95 16.62
N GLY A 128 -7.71 16.63 16.77
CA GLY A 128 -6.70 15.73 17.35
C GLY A 128 -6.57 15.81 18.87
N ILE A 129 -7.27 16.72 19.53
CA ILE A 129 -7.08 16.99 20.96
C ILE A 129 -7.68 15.86 21.81
N PRO A 130 -6.89 15.23 22.71
CA PRO A 130 -7.37 14.21 23.63
C PRO A 130 -8.42 14.78 24.59
N ILE A 131 -9.39 13.95 24.98
CA ILE A 131 -10.50 14.37 25.84
C ILE A 131 -10.12 14.26 27.33
N GLY A 132 -9.50 13.15 27.71
CA GLY A 132 -9.12 12.84 29.09
C GLY A 132 -7.78 13.41 29.52
N LEU A 133 -7.19 12.75 30.51
CA LEU A 133 -5.90 13.08 31.12
C LEU A 133 -4.75 12.63 30.22
N LEU A 134 -3.74 13.47 30.05
CA LEU A 134 -2.45 13.10 29.49
C LEU A 134 -1.34 13.57 30.43
N VAL A 135 -0.56 12.63 30.94
CA VAL A 135 0.65 12.90 31.74
C VAL A 135 1.82 12.22 31.06
N GLN A 136 2.93 12.95 30.92
CA GLN A 136 4.18 12.42 30.41
C GLN A 136 5.32 12.89 31.30
N ASN A 137 6.11 11.95 31.83
CA ASN A 137 7.23 12.23 32.73
C ASN A 137 6.85 13.12 33.93
N ARG A 138 5.74 12.78 34.63
CA ARG A 138 5.08 13.55 35.72
C ARG A 138 4.43 14.87 35.32
N ARG A 139 4.70 15.37 34.12
CA ARG A 139 4.17 16.66 33.65
C ARG A 139 2.75 16.47 33.14
N LEU A 140 1.84 17.30 33.61
CA LEU A 140 0.45 17.38 33.17
C LEU A 140 0.41 18.05 31.80
N ILE A 141 0.21 17.25 30.76
CA ILE A 141 0.29 17.70 29.35
C ILE A 141 -1.07 18.19 28.86
N SER A 142 -2.16 17.50 29.19
CA SER A 142 -3.51 17.91 28.81
C SER A 142 -4.51 17.40 29.81
N TYR A 143 -5.43 18.27 30.25
CA TYR A 143 -6.48 17.88 31.18
C TYR A 143 -7.64 18.85 31.13
N SER A 144 -8.84 18.32 31.30
CA SER A 144 -10.03 19.08 31.67
C SER A 144 -10.64 18.42 32.90
N ASN A 145 -11.23 19.22 33.79
CA ASN A 145 -12.03 18.66 34.88
C ASN A 145 -13.38 18.14 34.32
N THR A 146 -13.31 16.98 33.68
CA THR A 146 -14.43 16.25 33.04
C THR A 146 -14.59 14.88 33.68
N ASP A 147 -15.68 14.20 33.35
CA ASP A 147 -16.03 12.90 33.94
C ASP A 147 -15.32 11.70 33.28
N TRP A 148 -14.19 11.93 32.61
CA TRP A 148 -13.43 10.88 31.92
C TRP A 148 -12.53 10.10 32.88
N ASN A 149 -12.42 8.80 32.65
CA ASN A 149 -11.52 7.94 33.40
C ASN A 149 -10.10 8.03 32.81
N ALA A 150 -9.12 7.51 33.53
CA ALA A 150 -7.75 7.42 33.03
C ALA A 150 -7.05 6.18 33.59
N VAL A 151 -5.95 5.81 32.93
CA VAL A 151 -4.96 4.88 33.46
C VAL A 151 -3.65 5.63 33.65
N GLY A 152 -3.08 5.53 34.85
CA GLY A 152 -1.82 6.14 35.25
C GLY A 152 -0.83 5.11 35.77
N PHE A 153 0.46 5.32 35.49
CA PHE A 153 1.55 4.44 35.89
C PHE A 153 2.54 5.22 36.78
N ASN A 154 2.79 4.73 37.98
CA ASN A 154 3.73 5.32 38.93
C ASN A 154 5.16 4.77 38.71
N ALA A 155 6.16 5.45 39.28
CA ALA A 155 7.56 5.07 39.13
C ALA A 155 7.90 3.72 39.79
N ASP A 156 7.17 3.34 40.83
CA ASP A 156 7.31 2.05 41.53
C ASP A 156 6.62 0.89 40.79
N GLY A 157 5.96 1.18 39.67
CA GLY A 157 5.22 0.22 38.85
C GLY A 157 3.77 0.00 39.29
N SER A 158 3.29 0.67 40.34
CA SER A 158 1.86 0.65 40.69
C SER A 158 1.02 1.39 39.65
N VAL A 159 -0.22 0.94 39.47
CA VAL A 159 -1.12 1.42 38.41
C VAL A 159 -2.42 1.95 39.00
N VAL A 160 -2.84 3.11 38.52
CA VAL A 160 -4.08 3.77 38.90
C VAL A 160 -5.04 3.68 37.73
N ILE A 161 -6.20 3.06 37.94
CA ILE A 161 -7.35 3.14 37.03
C ILE A 161 -8.50 3.72 37.84
N ASP A 162 -8.83 4.98 37.56
CA ASP A 162 -9.89 5.74 38.22
C ASP A 162 -10.22 7.00 37.42
N LYS A 163 -11.16 7.79 37.94
CA LYS A 163 -11.47 9.13 37.45
C LYS A 163 -10.53 10.17 38.09
N PRO A 164 -9.78 10.96 37.30
CA PRO A 164 -8.95 12.04 37.84
C PRO A 164 -9.79 13.23 38.31
N ASN A 165 -9.49 13.74 39.50
CA ASN A 165 -10.07 14.97 40.05
C ASN A 165 -8.96 15.96 40.40
N ILE A 166 -8.46 16.68 39.38
CA ILE A 166 -7.37 17.64 39.51
C ILE A 166 -7.98 19.06 39.48
N GLU A 167 -8.01 19.72 40.62
CA GLU A 167 -8.41 21.11 40.74
C GLU A 167 -7.29 22.03 40.25
N MET A 168 -7.55 22.76 39.17
CA MET A 168 -6.59 23.71 38.60
C MET A 168 -6.98 25.15 38.95
N SER A 169 -6.04 25.88 39.51
CA SER A 169 -6.26 27.27 39.94
C SER A 169 -4.99 28.09 39.84
N PHE A 170 -5.11 29.41 39.83
CA PHE A 170 -4.00 30.32 40.02
C PHE A 170 -4.33 31.35 41.08
N THR A 171 -3.32 31.82 41.80
CA THR A 171 -3.45 32.86 42.83
C THR A 171 -2.66 34.09 42.43
N THR A 172 -3.27 35.27 42.59
CA THR A 172 -2.62 36.56 42.37
C THR A 172 -3.27 37.64 43.23
N GLY A 173 -2.49 38.55 43.80
CA GLY A 173 -2.97 39.61 44.70
C GLY A 173 -3.78 39.09 45.90
N GLY A 174 -3.51 37.87 46.37
CA GLY A 174 -4.24 37.21 47.46
C GLY A 174 -5.57 36.55 47.06
N ASN A 175 -5.98 36.62 45.80
CA ASN A 175 -7.22 36.00 45.29
C ASN A 175 -6.90 34.73 44.48
N THR A 176 -7.72 33.70 44.66
CA THR A 176 -7.62 32.44 43.92
C THR A 176 -8.71 32.36 42.84
N HIS A 177 -8.30 31.98 41.63
CA HIS A 177 -9.17 31.81 40.48
C HIS A 177 -9.04 30.41 39.90
N VAL A 178 -10.16 29.77 39.59
CA VAL A 178 -10.21 28.42 39.01
C VAL A 178 -10.19 28.50 37.49
N PHE A 179 -9.45 27.60 36.86
CA PHE A 179 -9.54 27.30 35.43
C PHE A 179 -9.76 25.80 35.26
N ARG A 180 -10.46 25.38 34.20
CA ARG A 180 -10.89 23.98 34.06
C ARG A 180 -10.28 23.25 32.87
N ASN A 181 -9.46 23.93 32.09
CA ASN A 181 -8.96 23.41 30.83
C ASN A 181 -7.48 23.77 30.65
N LEU A 182 -6.65 22.75 30.46
CA LEU A 182 -5.23 22.83 30.12
C LEU A 182 -5.02 22.13 28.78
N ASN A 183 -4.53 22.88 27.78
CA ASN A 183 -4.26 22.39 26.42
C ASN A 183 -5.48 21.73 25.77
N LYS A 184 -6.61 22.46 25.76
CA LYS A 184 -7.89 22.02 25.20
C LYS A 184 -8.45 23.06 24.24
N SER A 185 -9.36 22.62 23.36
CA SER A 185 -10.06 23.54 22.45
C SER A 185 -10.83 24.60 23.24
N GLN A 186 -10.55 25.87 22.94
CA GLN A 186 -11.19 27.00 23.61
C GLN A 186 -12.70 27.04 23.29
N ASN A 187 -13.54 27.19 24.31
CA ASN A 187 -14.96 27.51 24.18
C ASN A 187 -15.33 28.72 25.06
N ASP A 188 -16.63 28.95 25.29
CA ASP A 188 -17.14 30.09 26.07
C ASP A 188 -16.90 30.00 27.59
N TRP A 189 -16.34 28.89 28.09
CA TRP A 189 -16.12 28.58 29.51
C TRP A 189 -14.64 28.68 29.90
N GLY A 190 -14.07 29.87 29.75
CA GLY A 190 -12.69 30.18 30.14
C GLY A 190 -12.52 30.57 31.63
N PRO A 191 -11.26 30.79 32.07
CA PRO A 191 -10.07 30.83 31.23
C PRO A 191 -9.49 29.43 30.91
N TYR A 192 -8.77 29.35 29.79
CA TYR A 192 -8.00 28.19 29.34
C TYR A 192 -6.51 28.46 29.57
N LEU A 193 -5.77 27.44 30.01
CA LEU A 193 -4.31 27.50 30.11
C LEU A 193 -3.69 26.75 28.92
N TYR A 194 -2.78 27.40 28.22
CA TYR A 194 -2.02 26.81 27.11
C TYR A 194 -0.53 26.78 27.42
N THR A 195 0.12 25.67 27.06
CA THR A 195 1.57 25.49 27.03
C THR A 195 2.03 25.21 25.60
N SER A 196 3.35 25.16 25.39
CA SER A 196 3.95 24.75 24.11
C SER A 196 3.55 23.33 23.68
N ASP A 197 3.08 22.48 24.59
CA ASP A 197 2.61 21.13 24.25
C ASP A 197 1.30 21.16 23.44
N PHE A 198 0.49 22.21 23.56
CA PHE A 198 -0.71 22.36 22.73
C PHE A 198 -0.36 22.51 21.24
N GLY A 199 0.73 23.23 20.98
CA GLY A 199 1.22 23.60 19.66
C GLY A 199 1.98 24.92 19.72
N PRO A 200 2.41 25.46 18.57
CA PRO A 200 3.18 26.70 18.51
C PRO A 200 2.40 27.95 18.94
N ASN A 201 1.07 27.85 19.11
CA ASN A 201 0.19 28.94 19.52
C ASN A 201 -1.10 28.42 20.18
N THR A 202 -1.89 29.32 20.77
CA THR A 202 -3.15 28.99 21.49
C THR A 202 -4.26 28.41 20.61
N GLY A 203 -4.17 28.49 19.28
CA GLY A 203 -5.20 27.99 18.35
C GLY A 203 -6.58 28.64 18.51
N SER A 204 -6.70 29.73 19.28
CA SER A 204 -7.93 30.49 19.49
C SER A 204 -8.47 31.01 18.15
N LYS A 205 -9.70 30.66 17.76
CA LYS A 205 -10.26 31.11 16.47
C LYS A 205 -11.06 32.41 16.55
N VAL A 206 -11.40 32.85 17.75
CA VAL A 206 -12.26 34.01 18.00
C VAL A 206 -11.54 35.04 18.89
N PRO A 207 -11.88 36.34 18.77
CA PRO A 207 -11.25 37.38 19.57
C PRO A 207 -11.31 37.08 21.06
N SER A 208 -10.13 37.00 21.67
CA SER A 208 -9.92 36.64 23.06
C SER A 208 -9.01 37.66 23.74
N LEU A 209 -9.16 37.76 25.06
CA LEU A 209 -8.12 38.34 25.91
C LEU A 209 -7.14 37.22 26.26
N GLU A 210 -5.89 37.40 25.87
CA GLU A 210 -4.82 36.43 26.11
C GLU A 210 -3.68 37.07 26.89
N ILE A 211 -3.26 36.41 27.97
CA ILE A 211 -2.22 36.84 28.89
C ILE A 211 -1.06 35.88 28.70
N VAL A 212 0.08 36.39 28.24
CA VAL A 212 1.33 35.65 28.09
C VAL A 212 2.09 35.76 29.40
N LEU A 213 2.55 34.62 29.91
CA LEU A 213 3.31 34.54 31.15
C LEU A 213 4.61 33.78 30.93
N ASP A 214 5.69 34.27 31.52
CA ASP A 214 6.98 33.57 31.56
C ASP A 214 7.09 32.81 32.88
N ILE A 215 7.37 31.51 32.81
CA ILE A 215 7.58 30.67 33.99
C ILE A 215 8.89 31.08 34.66
N THR A 216 8.83 31.40 35.95
CA THR A 216 9.99 31.77 36.76
C THR A 216 10.44 30.65 37.68
N GLU A 217 9.53 29.76 38.10
CA GLU A 217 9.82 28.64 38.99
C GLU A 217 8.80 27.50 38.81
N GLY A 218 9.26 26.25 38.90
CA GLY A 218 8.42 25.05 38.85
C GLY A 218 8.08 24.54 37.45
N ASP A 219 7.32 23.46 37.40
CA ASP A 219 6.80 22.83 36.17
C ASP A 219 5.36 22.33 36.42
N LEU A 220 4.59 22.11 35.36
CA LEU A 220 3.16 21.77 35.43
C LEU A 220 2.98 20.32 35.87
N ARG A 221 3.20 20.05 37.16
CA ARG A 221 3.07 18.72 37.75
C ARG A 221 1.91 18.67 38.73
N ILE A 222 1.25 17.52 38.79
CA ILE A 222 0.13 17.29 39.69
C ILE A 222 0.65 17.33 41.14
N GLY A 223 0.01 18.13 41.99
CA GLY A 223 0.39 18.34 43.39
C GLY A 223 1.47 19.42 43.61
N GLU A 224 2.04 19.98 42.53
CA GLU A 224 3.08 21.01 42.61
C GLU A 224 2.55 22.39 42.18
N GLN A 225 3.35 23.43 42.45
CA GLN A 225 3.05 24.81 42.09
C GLN A 225 3.99 25.32 40.99
N VAL A 226 3.48 26.21 40.14
CA VAL A 226 4.26 26.92 39.11
C VAL A 226 4.11 28.41 39.34
N LYS A 227 5.22 29.14 39.39
CA LYS A 227 5.21 30.61 39.42
C LYS A 227 5.49 31.15 38.02
N ALA A 228 4.71 32.13 37.61
CA ALA A 228 4.90 32.80 36.33
C ALA A 228 4.57 34.29 36.45
N VAL A 229 5.20 35.10 35.62
CA VAL A 229 5.03 36.56 35.59
C VAL A 229 4.44 36.99 34.27
N VAL A 230 3.47 37.91 34.28
CA VAL A 230 2.85 38.46 33.07
C VAL A 230 3.87 39.21 32.22
N SER A 231 4.20 38.65 31.05
CA SER A 231 5.15 39.19 30.08
C SER A 231 4.47 39.76 28.83
N GLY A 232 3.16 39.56 28.67
CA GLY A 232 2.39 40.17 27.60
C GLY A 232 0.89 40.13 27.82
N ILE A 233 0.18 41.16 27.34
CA ILE A 233 -1.28 41.22 27.32
C ILE A 233 -1.72 41.48 25.88
N LYS A 234 -2.56 40.60 25.33
CA LYS A 234 -3.05 40.66 23.95
C LYS A 234 -4.56 40.81 23.95
N LEU A 235 -5.02 41.97 23.47
CA LEU A 235 -6.44 42.26 23.29
C LEU A 235 -6.90 41.74 21.94
N ASN A 236 -8.10 41.16 21.88
CA ASN A 236 -8.71 40.64 20.66
C ASN A 236 -7.81 39.62 19.92
N ALA A 237 -6.97 38.90 20.65
CA ALA A 237 -6.09 37.88 20.08
C ALA A 237 -6.91 36.73 19.48
N GLN A 238 -6.45 36.22 18.34
CA GLN A 238 -7.07 35.10 17.63
C GLN A 238 -6.02 34.03 17.31
N SER A 239 -5.07 33.84 18.24
CA SER A 239 -3.97 32.88 18.26
C SER A 239 -2.69 33.60 18.68
N THR A 240 -2.22 33.34 19.90
CA THR A 240 -0.97 33.90 20.42
C THR A 240 0.12 32.82 20.39
N PRO A 241 1.30 33.11 19.82
CA PRO A 241 2.46 32.22 19.89
C PRO A 241 2.83 31.88 21.33
N ILE A 242 3.24 30.64 21.57
CA ILE A 242 3.66 30.16 22.89
C ILE A 242 5.16 29.83 22.80
N GLY A 243 5.99 30.63 23.47
CA GLY A 243 7.43 30.40 23.53
C GLY A 243 7.82 29.26 24.49
N PRO A 244 9.10 28.83 24.46
CA PRO A 244 9.65 27.94 25.48
C PRO A 244 9.48 28.56 26.88
N ASN A 245 9.12 27.73 27.87
CA ASN A 245 8.85 28.17 29.25
C ASN A 245 7.78 29.27 29.37
N GLN A 246 6.86 29.38 28.41
CA GLN A 246 5.73 30.29 28.49
C GLN A 246 4.40 29.57 28.69
N LEU A 247 3.49 30.30 29.33
CA LEU A 247 2.09 29.96 29.47
C LEU A 247 1.24 31.02 28.80
N VAL A 248 0.06 30.64 28.32
CA VAL A 248 -0.95 31.61 27.88
C VAL A 248 -2.28 31.30 28.56
N LEU A 249 -2.78 32.24 29.37
CA LEU A 249 -4.16 32.25 29.85
C LEU A 249 -5.04 32.94 28.82
N SER A 250 -6.12 32.28 28.40
CA SER A 250 -6.97 32.75 27.32
C SER A 250 -8.44 32.67 27.68
N ALA A 251 -9.18 33.76 27.45
CA ALA A 251 -10.63 33.79 27.57
C ALA A 251 -11.25 34.60 26.42
N ARG A 252 -12.29 34.04 25.79
CA ARG A 252 -13.04 34.72 24.74
C ARG A 252 -13.62 36.03 25.24
N ASN A 253 -13.64 37.05 24.37
CA ASN A 253 -14.20 38.34 24.71
C ASN A 253 -15.64 38.23 25.21
N HIS A 254 -15.94 38.90 26.32
CA HIS A 254 -17.28 38.93 26.94
C HIS A 254 -17.81 37.56 27.41
N LYS A 255 -16.94 36.56 27.57
CA LYS A 255 -17.29 35.21 28.07
C LYS A 255 -16.67 34.95 29.44
N SER A 256 -16.94 33.77 30.00
CA SER A 256 -16.38 33.35 31.29
C SER A 256 -14.85 33.46 31.28
N GLY A 257 -14.29 33.98 32.37
CA GLY A 257 -12.85 34.20 32.53
C GLY A 257 -12.35 35.56 32.02
N TYR A 258 -13.06 36.24 31.12
CA TYR A 258 -12.62 37.52 30.56
C TYR A 258 -12.42 38.60 31.65
N SER A 259 -13.39 38.73 32.56
CA SER A 259 -13.33 39.71 33.66
C SER A 259 -12.20 39.42 34.64
N VAL A 260 -11.84 38.14 34.81
CA VAL A 260 -10.72 37.74 35.67
C VAL A 260 -9.41 38.16 35.02
N LEU A 261 -9.20 37.81 33.75
CA LEU A 261 -7.98 38.15 33.02
C LEU A 261 -7.81 39.67 32.79
N GLY A 262 -8.92 40.41 32.69
CA GLY A 262 -8.91 41.86 32.43
C GLY A 262 -8.32 42.72 33.56
N ASN A 263 -8.08 42.15 34.74
CA ASN A 263 -7.49 42.85 35.87
C ASN A 263 -5.95 42.80 35.89
N PHE A 264 -5.34 41.96 35.07
CA PHE A 264 -3.89 41.78 35.09
C PHE A 264 -3.14 42.93 34.44
N ARG A 265 -1.95 43.18 34.96
CA ARG A 265 -0.99 44.16 34.49
C ARG A 265 0.33 43.46 34.16
N MET A 266 1.12 44.11 33.32
CA MET A 266 2.49 43.68 33.05
C MET A 266 3.28 43.56 34.37
N GLY A 267 3.97 42.43 34.56
CA GLY A 267 4.75 42.16 35.77
C GLY A 267 3.98 41.55 36.93
N ASP A 268 2.66 41.34 36.82
CA ASP A 268 1.90 40.62 37.85
C ASP A 268 2.41 39.17 37.99
N GLU A 269 2.61 38.71 39.21
CA GLU A 269 2.98 37.33 39.53
C GLU A 269 1.72 36.48 39.75
N LEU A 270 1.73 35.28 39.16
CA LEU A 270 0.70 34.26 39.31
C LEU A 270 1.34 32.97 39.82
N VAL A 271 0.72 32.36 40.83
CA VAL A 271 1.06 31.02 41.33
C VAL A 271 -0.02 30.03 40.90
N PHE A 272 0.30 29.17 39.94
CA PHE A 272 -0.57 28.09 39.48
C PHE A 272 -0.46 26.88 40.41
N ASN A 273 -1.58 26.20 40.64
CA ASN A 273 -1.69 25.05 41.51
C ASN A 273 -2.57 23.96 40.85
N PHE A 274 -2.08 22.73 40.82
CA PHE A 274 -2.72 21.56 40.21
C PHE A 274 -3.02 20.52 41.28
N LYS A 275 -4.03 20.76 42.11
CA LYS A 275 -4.30 19.94 43.29
C LYS A 275 -5.05 18.67 42.91
N ASP A 276 -4.43 17.52 43.17
CA ASP A 276 -5.14 16.26 43.17
C ASP A 276 -5.96 16.12 44.46
N VAL A 277 -7.28 16.13 44.33
CA VAL A 277 -8.20 16.15 45.48
C VAL A 277 -8.16 14.83 46.25
N GLU A 278 -7.92 13.72 45.54
CA GLU A 278 -8.01 12.37 46.11
C GLU A 278 -6.64 11.75 46.40
N ASN A 279 -5.54 12.46 46.08
CA ASN A 279 -4.14 11.98 46.22
C ASN A 279 -3.88 10.62 45.55
N LYS A 280 -4.46 10.39 44.36
CA LYS A 280 -4.27 9.18 43.55
C LYS A 280 -3.31 9.38 42.38
N TRP A 281 -3.11 10.61 41.92
CA TRP A 281 -2.48 10.97 40.65
C TRP A 281 -1.18 11.76 40.79
N ALA A 282 -0.87 12.28 41.98
CA ALA A 282 0.30 13.15 42.21
C ALA A 282 1.66 12.50 41.82
N ASP A 283 1.80 11.18 41.95
CA ASP A 283 3.04 10.46 41.65
C ASP A 283 3.09 9.78 40.28
N VAL A 284 2.02 9.95 39.49
CA VAL A 284 1.88 9.32 38.18
C VAL A 284 2.91 9.87 37.21
N GLN A 285 3.68 8.96 36.61
CA GLN A 285 4.71 9.28 35.62
C GLN A 285 4.12 9.42 34.23
N GLN A 286 3.23 8.51 33.87
CA GLN A 286 2.61 8.41 32.55
C GLN A 286 1.13 8.18 32.73
N ALA A 287 0.29 8.89 31.98
CA ALA A 287 -1.16 8.63 31.98
C ALA A 287 -1.78 8.94 30.64
N VAL A 288 -2.80 8.16 30.29
CA VAL A 288 -3.72 8.45 29.18
C VAL A 288 -5.16 8.30 29.66
N GLY A 289 -6.05 9.09 29.06
CA GLY A 289 -7.49 9.00 29.28
C GLY A 289 -8.09 7.71 28.72
N GLY A 290 -9.29 7.40 29.21
CA GLY A 290 -10.12 6.31 28.72
C GLY A 290 -11.58 6.55 29.12
N ASP A 291 -12.47 5.79 28.52
CA ASP A 291 -13.90 6.02 28.64
C ASP A 291 -14.50 5.21 29.81
N THR A 292 -14.71 3.91 29.59
CA THR A 292 -15.50 3.07 30.49
C THR A 292 -14.61 2.15 31.32
N ILE A 293 -14.75 2.17 32.64
CA ILE A 293 -14.18 1.12 33.51
C ILE A 293 -14.94 -0.18 33.28
N LEU A 294 -14.24 -1.20 32.78
CA LEU A 294 -14.79 -2.51 32.42
C LEU A 294 -14.83 -3.45 33.64
N ILE A 295 -13.82 -3.35 34.50
CA ILE A 295 -13.67 -4.16 35.70
C ILE A 295 -13.21 -3.23 36.81
N ASN A 296 -13.81 -3.34 37.99
CA ASN A 296 -13.39 -2.62 39.17
C ASN A 296 -13.42 -3.54 40.39
N ASN A 297 -12.33 -3.54 41.17
CA ASN A 297 -12.18 -4.37 42.38
C ASN A 297 -12.53 -5.86 42.16
N GLY A 298 -12.12 -6.42 41.03
CA GLY A 298 -12.35 -7.82 40.68
C GLY A 298 -13.75 -8.15 40.15
N ALA A 299 -14.64 -7.16 40.00
CA ALA A 299 -15.98 -7.36 39.45
C ALA A 299 -16.14 -6.66 38.09
N ILE A 300 -16.80 -7.35 37.14
CA ILE A 300 -17.20 -6.75 35.86
C ILE A 300 -18.23 -5.64 36.14
N ALA A 301 -18.05 -4.47 35.54
CA ALA A 301 -18.95 -3.34 35.70
C ALA A 301 -20.37 -3.67 35.18
N SER A 302 -21.39 -3.18 35.88
CA SER A 302 -22.79 -3.35 35.47
C SER A 302 -23.14 -2.48 34.26
N GLY A 303 -24.04 -2.94 33.39
CA GLY A 303 -24.58 -2.14 32.28
C GLY A 303 -23.70 -2.07 31.03
N LEU A 304 -22.63 -2.86 30.95
CA LEU A 304 -21.83 -2.95 29.73
C LEU A 304 -22.65 -3.53 28.56
N SER A 305 -22.51 -2.92 27.38
CA SER A 305 -23.26 -3.33 26.19
C SER A 305 -22.86 -4.74 25.70
N THR A 306 -23.87 -5.50 25.30
CA THR A 306 -23.75 -6.84 24.70
C THR A 306 -23.91 -6.83 23.18
N SER A 307 -24.09 -5.66 22.57
CA SER A 307 -24.42 -5.53 21.13
C SER A 307 -23.54 -4.54 20.37
N ASP A 308 -22.63 -3.83 21.03
CA ASP A 308 -21.72 -2.84 20.44
C ASP A 308 -20.46 -3.46 19.84
N TYR A 309 -20.61 -4.48 19.00
CA TYR A 309 -19.49 -5.18 18.39
C TYR A 309 -18.61 -4.23 17.56
N ALA A 310 -17.35 -4.06 17.98
CA ALA A 310 -16.38 -3.23 17.29
C ALA A 310 -14.95 -3.70 17.57
N PRO A 311 -13.95 -3.21 16.80
CA PRO A 311 -12.56 -3.24 17.25
C PRO A 311 -12.43 -2.40 18.51
N TYR A 312 -11.71 -2.88 19.51
CA TYR A 312 -11.50 -2.19 20.77
C TYR A 312 -10.09 -2.36 21.31
N SER A 313 -9.67 -1.37 22.09
CA SER A 313 -8.44 -1.34 22.86
C SER A 313 -8.75 -1.15 24.34
N ALA A 314 -7.99 -1.79 25.22
CA ALA A 314 -8.16 -1.67 26.67
C ALA A 314 -6.85 -1.89 27.43
N VAL A 315 -6.79 -1.40 28.66
CA VAL A 315 -5.73 -1.70 29.62
C VAL A 315 -6.34 -2.41 30.82
N GLY A 316 -5.88 -3.63 31.10
CA GLY A 316 -6.21 -4.41 32.29
C GLY A 316 -5.06 -4.42 33.30
N VAL A 317 -5.39 -4.60 34.57
CA VAL A 317 -4.42 -4.78 35.66
C VAL A 317 -4.83 -5.99 36.48
N LYS A 318 -3.92 -6.95 36.66
CA LYS A 318 -4.12 -8.14 37.49
C LYS A 318 -3.76 -7.86 38.95
N ALA A 319 -4.19 -8.74 39.86
CA ALA A 319 -3.95 -8.59 41.30
C ALA A 319 -2.47 -8.56 41.69
N ASN A 320 -1.59 -9.17 40.89
CA ASN A 320 -0.13 -9.20 41.08
C ASN A 320 0.61 -7.98 40.50
N GLY A 321 -0.12 -6.98 39.99
CA GLY A 321 0.46 -5.78 39.37
C GLY A 321 0.83 -5.93 37.89
N GLU A 322 0.60 -7.09 37.27
CA GLU A 322 0.75 -7.22 35.81
C GLU A 322 -0.28 -6.37 35.08
N VAL A 323 0.19 -5.67 34.06
CA VAL A 323 -0.58 -4.86 33.11
C VAL A 323 -0.82 -5.67 31.85
N VAL A 324 -2.02 -5.56 31.29
CA VAL A 324 -2.42 -6.18 30.02
C VAL A 324 -2.85 -5.07 29.06
N PHE A 325 -2.10 -4.87 27.98
CA PHE A 325 -2.60 -4.16 26.81
C PHE A 325 -3.42 -5.15 25.98
N PHE A 326 -4.67 -4.81 25.69
CA PHE A 326 -5.60 -5.66 24.97
C PHE A 326 -6.08 -4.97 23.71
N GLN A 327 -6.04 -5.66 22.58
CA GLN A 327 -6.57 -5.20 21.30
C GLN A 327 -7.37 -6.31 20.61
N VAL A 328 -8.48 -5.96 19.97
CA VAL A 328 -9.25 -6.87 19.12
C VAL A 328 -9.61 -6.23 17.78
N ASP A 329 -9.44 -6.97 16.69
CA ASP A 329 -9.83 -6.55 15.35
C ASP A 329 -11.35 -6.63 15.18
N GLY A 330 -11.92 -5.87 14.25
CA GLY A 330 -13.36 -5.87 14.01
C GLY A 330 -13.76 -5.20 12.69
N ARG A 331 -15.07 -5.20 12.38
CA ARG A 331 -15.63 -4.65 11.12
C ARG A 331 -15.05 -5.27 9.85
N SER A 332 -14.64 -6.53 9.90
CA SER A 332 -14.16 -7.28 8.73
C SER A 332 -14.74 -8.69 8.70
N THR A 333 -14.60 -9.37 7.56
CA THR A 333 -14.94 -10.80 7.46
C THR A 333 -14.02 -11.68 8.30
N ALA A 334 -12.78 -11.22 8.55
CA ALA A 334 -11.80 -11.92 9.38
C ALA A 334 -12.09 -11.81 10.88
N SER A 335 -12.68 -10.68 11.33
CA SER A 335 -13.06 -10.49 12.74
C SER A 335 -14.30 -9.62 12.87
N GLN A 336 -15.29 -10.10 13.64
CA GLN A 336 -16.48 -9.33 14.01
C GLN A 336 -16.16 -8.18 14.98
N GLY A 337 -15.14 -8.35 15.83
CA GLY A 337 -14.93 -7.52 17.02
C GLY A 337 -15.57 -8.13 18.26
N LEU A 338 -15.48 -7.41 19.38
CA LEU A 338 -16.13 -7.77 20.64
C LEU A 338 -17.13 -6.70 21.05
N SER A 339 -18.14 -7.09 21.80
CA SER A 339 -18.93 -6.14 22.59
C SER A 339 -18.15 -5.70 23.85
N SER A 340 -18.57 -4.60 24.48
CA SER A 340 -17.94 -4.13 25.73
C SER A 340 -18.02 -5.18 26.86
N ALA A 341 -19.15 -5.89 26.98
CA ALA A 341 -19.32 -6.98 27.93
C ALA A 341 -18.38 -8.18 27.66
N GLU A 342 -18.24 -8.59 26.39
CA GLU A 342 -17.35 -9.71 26.02
C GLU A 342 -15.87 -9.37 26.29
N MET A 343 -15.46 -8.13 25.99
CA MET A 343 -14.11 -7.64 26.31
C MET A 343 -13.84 -7.65 27.82
N ALA A 344 -14.80 -7.21 28.64
CA ALA A 344 -14.68 -7.28 30.10
C ALA A 344 -14.60 -8.72 30.60
N GLN A 345 -15.39 -9.64 30.04
CA GLN A 345 -15.34 -11.07 30.37
C GLN A 345 -13.99 -11.70 30.00
N PHE A 346 -13.43 -11.35 28.84
CA PHE A 346 -12.09 -11.79 28.43
C PHE A 346 -11.04 -11.32 29.46
N LEU A 347 -10.99 -10.02 29.76
CA LEU A 347 -9.99 -9.46 30.68
C LEU A 347 -10.15 -10.00 32.11
N HIS A 348 -11.38 -10.18 32.58
CA HIS A 348 -11.67 -10.77 33.88
C HIS A 348 -11.20 -12.22 33.96
N LYS A 349 -11.45 -13.03 32.91
CA LYS A 349 -10.97 -14.41 32.85
C LYS A 349 -9.45 -14.50 32.72
N LEU A 350 -8.80 -13.46 32.20
CA LEU A 350 -7.33 -13.32 32.20
C LEU A 350 -6.76 -12.98 33.59
N GLY A 351 -7.64 -12.74 34.58
CA GLY A 351 -7.27 -12.38 35.95
C GLY A 351 -7.16 -10.87 36.21
N CYS A 352 -7.63 -10.02 35.29
CA CYS A 352 -7.65 -8.57 35.55
C CYS A 352 -8.67 -8.24 36.64
N VAL A 353 -8.24 -7.51 37.67
CA VAL A 353 -9.07 -6.98 38.76
C VAL A 353 -9.49 -5.53 38.55
N LYS A 354 -8.79 -4.81 37.66
CA LYS A 354 -9.23 -3.54 37.11
C LYS A 354 -9.03 -3.54 35.60
N ALA A 355 -9.89 -2.85 34.85
CA ALA A 355 -9.70 -2.65 33.42
C ALA A 355 -10.39 -1.39 32.92
N LEU A 356 -9.75 -0.70 31.99
CA LEU A 356 -10.24 0.53 31.36
C LEU A 356 -10.31 0.35 29.84
N LYS A 357 -11.46 0.70 29.26
CA LYS A 357 -11.66 0.79 27.82
C LYS A 357 -11.03 2.08 27.28
N LEU A 358 -10.17 1.94 26.27
CA LEU A 358 -9.55 3.04 25.53
C LEU A 358 -10.32 3.32 24.22
N ASP A 359 -9.83 4.24 23.39
CA ASP A 359 -10.46 4.50 22.10
C ASP A 359 -10.41 3.26 21.18
N GLY A 360 -11.46 3.06 20.40
CA GLY A 360 -11.67 1.87 19.58
C GLY A 360 -11.98 2.19 18.12
N GLY A 361 -12.69 1.28 17.44
CA GLY A 361 -12.97 1.41 16.01
C GLY A 361 -11.68 1.52 15.20
N GLY A 362 -11.65 2.45 14.24
CA GLY A 362 -10.46 2.65 13.39
C GLY A 362 -9.23 3.17 14.14
N SER A 363 -9.38 3.66 15.37
CA SER A 363 -8.25 4.07 16.23
C SER A 363 -7.51 2.88 16.85
N SER A 364 -8.16 1.71 16.93
CA SER A 364 -7.61 0.52 17.58
C SER A 364 -6.39 -0.01 16.85
N ALA A 365 -5.24 0.03 17.52
CA ALA A 365 -3.96 -0.39 16.97
C ALA A 365 -3.07 -0.98 18.07
N ILE A 366 -2.33 -2.03 17.75
CA ILE A 366 -1.31 -2.62 18.63
C ILE A 366 -0.04 -2.93 17.83
N ILE A 367 1.11 -2.55 18.38
CA ILE A 367 2.42 -2.82 17.80
C ILE A 367 3.23 -3.73 18.73
N GLY A 368 4.13 -4.52 18.15
CA GLY A 368 5.06 -5.34 18.92
C GLY A 368 6.30 -5.70 18.12
N ARG A 369 7.46 -5.73 18.79
CA ARG A 369 8.73 -6.13 18.22
C ARG A 369 8.98 -7.59 18.52
N MET A 370 8.91 -8.39 17.47
CA MET A 370 9.21 -9.82 17.58
C MET A 370 10.72 -10.01 17.87
N PRO A 371 11.10 -10.90 18.79
CA PRO A 371 12.50 -11.16 19.14
C PRO A 371 13.42 -11.39 17.94
N GLY A 372 14.51 -10.64 17.88
CA GLY A 372 15.49 -10.69 16.79
C GLY A 372 15.19 -9.74 15.63
N TYR A 373 14.01 -9.08 15.61
CA TYR A 373 13.74 -7.96 14.72
C TYR A 373 14.15 -6.63 15.37
N ASN A 374 14.58 -5.66 14.56
CA ASN A 374 15.06 -4.36 15.06
C ASN A 374 13.93 -3.45 15.53
N SER A 375 12.77 -3.50 14.87
CA SER A 375 11.67 -2.56 15.06
C SER A 375 10.33 -3.27 15.24
N PRO A 376 9.40 -2.70 15.99
CA PRO A 376 8.05 -3.22 16.11
C PRO A 376 7.28 -3.10 14.79
N GLN A 377 6.32 -3.99 14.61
CA GLN A 377 5.38 -3.95 13.51
C GLN A 377 3.96 -3.80 14.03
N LEU A 378 3.07 -3.27 13.20
CA LEU A 378 1.64 -3.30 13.43
C LEU A 378 1.16 -4.75 13.36
N LEU A 379 0.61 -5.26 14.47
CA LEU A 379 0.25 -6.67 14.61
C LEU A 379 -1.21 -6.95 14.23
N ASN A 380 -2.04 -5.91 14.16
CA ASN A 380 -3.47 -6.02 13.96
C ASN A 380 -3.89 -5.53 12.57
N SER A 381 -5.15 -5.77 12.20
CA SER A 381 -5.71 -5.30 10.93
C SER A 381 -6.62 -4.08 11.18
N PRO A 382 -6.18 -2.85 10.87
CA PRO A 382 -6.97 -1.65 11.14
C PRO A 382 -8.31 -1.66 10.39
N SER A 383 -9.38 -1.32 11.08
CA SER A 383 -10.74 -1.39 10.49
C SER A 383 -11.01 -0.35 9.40
N ASP A 384 -10.16 0.68 9.27
CA ASP A 384 -10.28 1.71 8.22
C ASP A 384 -9.54 1.30 6.93
N GLY A 385 -9.01 0.07 6.84
CA GLY A 385 -8.14 -0.39 5.75
C GLY A 385 -6.70 0.14 5.83
N ARG A 386 -6.45 1.11 6.72
CA ARG A 386 -5.13 1.65 7.06
C ARG A 386 -5.09 2.07 8.53
N GLU A 387 -3.89 2.12 9.11
CA GLU A 387 -3.70 2.60 10.49
C GLU A 387 -4.14 4.07 10.61
N ARG A 388 -5.01 4.36 11.59
CA ARG A 388 -5.50 5.72 11.84
C ARG A 388 -4.48 6.50 12.67
N ALA A 389 -4.36 7.79 12.36
CA ALA A 389 -3.63 8.73 13.20
C ALA A 389 -4.46 9.10 14.44
N ASN A 390 -3.93 8.80 15.63
CA ASN A 390 -4.53 9.02 16.94
C ASN A 390 -3.93 10.24 17.64
N SER A 391 -4.55 10.71 18.72
CA SER A 391 -4.03 11.80 19.55
C SER A 391 -2.79 11.39 20.36
N ASN A 392 -2.86 10.21 20.99
CA ASN A 392 -1.82 9.65 21.83
C ASN A 392 -1.86 8.10 21.86
N GLY A 393 -0.88 7.50 22.52
CA GLY A 393 -0.74 6.07 22.73
C GLY A 393 0.15 5.74 23.92
N LEU A 394 0.13 4.48 24.34
CA LEU A 394 1.02 3.92 25.34
C LEU A 394 2.03 3.02 24.65
N ILE A 395 3.32 3.34 24.79
CA ILE A 395 4.43 2.58 24.20
C ILE A 395 5.25 1.95 25.32
N LEU A 396 5.78 0.75 25.07
CA LEU A 396 6.71 0.03 25.93
C LEU A 396 8.12 0.17 25.37
N ILE A 397 8.97 0.86 26.11
CA ILE A 397 10.38 1.09 25.80
C ILE A 397 11.22 0.08 26.60
N SER A 398 12.26 -0.50 25.99
CA SER A 398 13.21 -1.34 26.73
C SER A 398 14.06 -0.51 27.68
N LYS A 399 14.01 -0.81 28.98
CA LYS A 399 14.85 -0.18 30.02
C LYS A 399 16.32 -0.39 29.69
N GLN A 400 16.70 -1.56 29.19
CA GLN A 400 18.05 -1.83 28.72
C GLN A 400 18.48 -0.88 27.58
N SER A 401 17.60 -0.60 26.62
CA SER A 401 17.92 0.34 25.55
C SER A 401 18.09 1.78 26.03
N VAL A 402 17.35 2.18 27.06
CA VAL A 402 17.55 3.48 27.74
C VAL A 402 18.93 3.51 28.39
N ALA A 403 19.30 2.47 29.15
CA ALA A 403 20.62 2.37 29.77
C ALA A 403 21.77 2.43 28.74
N ILE A 404 21.59 1.79 27.58
CA ILE A 404 22.56 1.86 26.48
C ILE A 404 22.65 3.30 25.92
N LYS A 405 21.52 3.95 25.67
CA LYS A 405 21.47 5.34 25.19
C LYS A 405 22.13 6.32 26.16
N GLU A 406 21.94 6.11 27.47
CA GLU A 406 22.53 6.93 28.53
C GLU A 406 24.00 6.58 28.83
N GLY A 407 24.54 5.54 28.19
CA GLY A 407 25.92 5.09 28.38
C GLY A 407 26.17 4.35 29.69
N THR A 408 25.12 3.90 30.38
CA THR A 408 25.20 3.09 31.61
C THR A 408 25.21 1.58 31.33
N ALA A 409 24.90 1.18 30.10
CA ALA A 409 25.03 -0.19 29.59
C ALA A 409 25.64 -0.23 28.18
N VAL A 410 26.07 -1.42 27.74
CA VAL A 410 26.66 -1.64 26.41
C VAL A 410 25.82 -2.67 25.66
N LYS A 411 25.57 -2.41 24.37
CA LYS A 411 24.88 -3.36 23.49
C LYS A 411 25.74 -4.61 23.26
N SER A 412 25.15 -5.79 23.41
CA SER A 412 25.77 -7.07 23.09
C SER A 412 25.26 -7.59 21.75
N ASP A 413 26.16 -8.05 20.88
CA ASP A 413 25.80 -8.77 19.64
C ASP A 413 25.85 -10.30 19.82
N LYS A 414 26.11 -10.78 21.04
CA LYS A 414 26.18 -12.21 21.36
C LYS A 414 24.78 -12.80 21.43
N ALA A 415 24.53 -13.86 20.67
CA ALA A 415 23.30 -14.64 20.76
C ALA A 415 23.25 -15.42 22.08
N GLU A 416 22.31 -15.06 22.96
CA GLU A 416 22.01 -15.78 24.19
C GLU A 416 20.70 -16.56 24.05
N LYS A 417 19.71 -16.02 23.31
CA LYS A 417 18.41 -16.63 23.08
C LYS A 417 18.15 -16.81 21.59
N LEU A 418 17.59 -17.97 21.21
CA LEU A 418 17.18 -18.28 19.84
C LEU A 418 15.67 -18.21 19.71
N HIS A 419 15.20 -17.85 18.51
CA HIS A 419 13.78 -17.65 18.22
C HIS A 419 13.43 -18.25 16.85
N ILE A 420 12.63 -19.32 16.81
CA ILE A 420 12.14 -19.89 15.54
C ILE A 420 10.95 -19.08 15.02
N TYR A 421 10.89 -18.92 13.69
CA TYR A 421 9.78 -18.33 12.94
C TYR A 421 9.36 -19.21 11.75
N PRO A 422 8.05 -19.38 11.51
CA PRO A 422 6.93 -19.10 12.44
C PRO A 422 6.95 -20.02 13.69
N LYS A 423 6.31 -19.58 14.80
CA LYS A 423 6.22 -20.39 16.04
C LYS A 423 5.20 -21.51 15.94
N VAL A 424 4.07 -21.24 15.27
CA VAL A 424 2.98 -22.19 15.08
C VAL A 424 2.73 -22.34 13.60
N VAL A 425 2.84 -23.57 13.09
CA VAL A 425 2.58 -23.93 11.69
C VAL A 425 1.35 -24.83 11.64
N TYR A 426 0.45 -24.56 10.71
CA TYR A 426 -0.59 -25.50 10.31
C TYR A 426 -0.18 -26.08 8.96
N ALA A 427 -0.14 -27.40 8.82
CA ALA A 427 0.31 -28.05 7.59
C ALA A 427 -0.51 -29.29 7.27
N LEU A 428 -0.53 -29.69 6.00
CA LEU A 428 -1.02 -30.98 5.55
C LEU A 428 0.11 -32.02 5.45
N PRO A 429 -0.19 -33.32 5.56
CA PRO A 429 0.77 -34.40 5.29
C PRO A 429 1.52 -34.22 3.97
N GLY A 430 2.83 -34.50 3.97
CA GLY A 430 3.68 -34.45 2.79
C GLY A 430 4.03 -33.04 2.28
N SER A 431 3.46 -31.97 2.85
CA SER A 431 3.81 -30.60 2.46
C SER A 431 5.18 -30.19 3.02
N SER A 432 5.62 -28.96 2.72
CA SER A 432 6.87 -28.41 3.25
C SER A 432 6.69 -27.00 3.82
N VAL A 433 7.52 -26.65 4.80
CA VAL A 433 7.55 -25.34 5.45
C VAL A 433 8.98 -24.88 5.67
N LYS A 434 9.23 -23.60 5.43
CA LYS A 434 10.49 -22.94 5.80
C LYS A 434 10.40 -22.43 7.22
N LEU A 435 11.33 -22.88 8.07
CA LEU A 435 11.58 -22.31 9.38
C LEU A 435 12.87 -21.49 9.33
N SER A 436 12.87 -20.34 10.01
CA SER A 436 14.05 -19.50 10.20
C SER A 436 14.33 -19.32 11.69
N VAL A 437 15.57 -19.00 12.03
CA VAL A 437 16.00 -18.68 13.40
C VAL A 437 16.55 -17.27 13.41
N LEU A 438 16.05 -16.46 14.35
CA LEU A 438 16.67 -15.20 14.75
C LEU A 438 17.25 -15.36 16.16
N ALA A 439 18.11 -14.43 16.55
CA ALA A 439 18.75 -14.44 17.85
C ALA A 439 18.61 -13.09 18.56
N THR A 440 18.61 -13.15 19.88
CA THR A 440 18.73 -11.97 20.73
C THR A 440 19.81 -12.17 21.78
N ASP A 441 20.27 -11.07 22.36
CA ASP A 441 21.03 -11.10 23.61
C ASP A 441 20.13 -11.51 24.79
N GLU A 442 20.69 -11.45 26.00
CA GLU A 442 19.96 -11.79 27.23
C GLU A 442 18.74 -10.88 27.49
N HIS A 443 18.77 -9.64 26.99
CA HIS A 443 17.74 -8.62 27.15
C HIS A 443 16.80 -8.50 25.93
N TYR A 444 16.74 -9.53 25.08
CA TYR A 444 15.86 -9.56 23.90
C TYR A 444 16.17 -8.49 22.83
N LEU A 445 17.34 -7.85 22.87
CA LEU A 445 17.81 -6.99 21.77
C LEU A 445 18.37 -7.86 20.64
N PRO A 446 18.21 -7.48 19.36
CA PRO A 446 18.68 -8.29 18.24
C PRO A 446 20.17 -8.55 18.28
N ALA A 447 20.55 -9.82 18.09
CA ALA A 447 21.92 -10.30 18.10
C ALA A 447 22.22 -11.10 16.82
N LYS A 448 23.50 -11.35 16.55
CA LYS A 448 23.92 -12.13 15.39
C LYS A 448 23.56 -13.60 15.57
N VAL A 449 22.85 -14.19 14.61
CA VAL A 449 22.53 -15.62 14.62
C VAL A 449 23.81 -16.46 14.58
N PRO A 450 23.95 -17.50 15.42
CA PRO A 450 25.11 -18.40 15.38
C PRO A 450 25.27 -19.09 14.02
N GLU A 451 26.52 -19.35 13.60
CA GLU A 451 26.82 -19.94 12.28
C GLU A 451 26.29 -21.37 12.11
N GLN A 452 26.19 -22.12 13.21
CA GLN A 452 25.69 -23.49 13.21
C GLN A 452 24.42 -23.61 14.05
N ILE A 453 23.33 -23.97 13.39
CA ILE A 453 22.06 -24.34 14.01
C ILE A 453 21.82 -25.84 13.77
N ASN A 454 21.63 -26.58 14.85
CA ASN A 454 21.22 -27.99 14.79
C ASN A 454 19.71 -28.07 14.91
N TRP A 455 19.08 -28.73 13.94
CA TRP A 455 17.64 -28.92 13.88
C TRP A 455 17.24 -30.33 14.28
N ALA A 456 16.12 -30.46 14.98
CA ALA A 456 15.46 -31.74 15.25
C ALA A 456 13.94 -31.57 15.07
N THR A 457 13.27 -32.60 14.56
CA THR A 457 11.82 -32.53 14.29
C THR A 457 11.12 -33.79 14.79
N GLY A 458 9.92 -33.60 15.35
CA GLY A 458 9.00 -34.69 15.67
C GLY A 458 8.19 -35.20 14.47
N THR A 459 8.25 -34.51 13.33
CA THR A 459 7.55 -34.89 12.08
C THR A 459 8.46 -34.78 10.86
N GLY A 460 8.40 -35.77 9.98
CA GLY A 460 9.15 -35.81 8.72
C GLY A 460 10.66 -35.57 8.90
N THR A 461 11.24 -34.71 8.06
CA THR A 461 12.69 -34.41 8.05
C THR A 461 12.95 -32.92 7.89
N ILE A 462 13.98 -32.41 8.55
CA ILE A 462 14.40 -31.01 8.44
C ILE A 462 15.86 -30.91 8.04
N ASP A 463 16.17 -30.07 7.06
CA ASP A 463 17.55 -29.85 6.61
C ASP A 463 18.27 -28.79 7.47
N SER A 464 19.59 -28.65 7.26
CA SER A 464 20.41 -27.67 7.99
C SER A 464 20.04 -26.20 7.72
N LYS A 465 19.28 -25.94 6.65
CA LYS A 465 18.78 -24.62 6.30
C LYS A 465 17.42 -24.34 6.94
N GLY A 466 16.79 -25.29 7.63
CA GLY A 466 15.46 -25.15 8.22
C GLY A 466 14.30 -25.41 7.25
N ASN A 467 14.54 -26.10 6.12
CA ASN A 467 13.45 -26.59 5.28
C ASN A 467 12.90 -27.88 5.89
N LEU A 468 11.67 -27.83 6.40
CA LEU A 468 10.97 -28.96 6.99
C LEU A 468 10.04 -29.59 5.96
N SER A 469 10.23 -30.88 5.68
CA SER A 469 9.24 -31.72 5.00
C SER A 469 8.37 -32.41 6.05
N ILE A 470 7.05 -32.28 5.91
CA ILE A 470 6.06 -32.74 6.87
C ILE A 470 5.84 -34.25 6.69
N GLY A 471 5.87 -35.01 7.78
CA GLY A 471 5.59 -36.45 7.75
C GLY A 471 4.10 -36.76 7.53
N ASP A 472 3.80 -38.01 7.20
CA ASP A 472 2.46 -38.42 6.77
C ASP A 472 1.43 -38.56 7.90
N LYS A 473 1.87 -38.48 9.17
CA LYS A 473 1.01 -38.68 10.33
C LYS A 473 0.48 -37.36 10.87
N THR A 474 -0.83 -37.29 11.05
CA THR A 474 -1.51 -36.14 11.66
C THR A 474 -1.20 -36.04 13.16
N GLY A 475 -1.27 -34.83 13.71
CA GLY A 475 -0.95 -34.58 15.12
C GLY A 475 -0.21 -33.27 15.36
N ASN A 476 0.14 -33.03 16.62
CA ASN A 476 0.93 -31.87 17.03
C ASN A 476 2.37 -32.32 17.29
N TYR A 477 3.33 -31.67 16.63
CA TYR A 477 4.74 -32.01 16.72
C TYR A 477 5.57 -30.78 17.08
N SER A 478 6.71 -31.01 17.71
CA SER A 478 7.69 -29.95 17.99
C SER A 478 8.84 -30.02 16.99
N VAL A 479 9.32 -28.85 16.58
CA VAL A 479 10.56 -28.68 15.82
C VAL A 479 11.50 -27.83 16.65
N LEU A 480 12.71 -28.31 16.90
CA LEU A 480 13.72 -27.70 17.73
C LEU A 480 14.84 -27.13 16.88
N ALA A 481 15.33 -25.94 17.24
CA ALA A 481 16.58 -25.38 16.76
C ALA A 481 17.50 -25.10 17.95
N VAL A 482 18.74 -25.58 17.88
CA VAL A 482 19.70 -25.53 18.99
C VAL A 482 21.08 -25.09 18.48
N SER A 483 21.73 -24.20 19.24
CA SER A 483 23.14 -23.85 19.05
C SER A 483 23.82 -23.74 20.41
N GLY A 484 24.82 -24.58 20.67
CA GLY A 484 25.44 -24.67 22.00
C GLY A 484 24.44 -25.07 23.08
N LEU A 485 24.27 -24.21 24.09
CA LEU A 485 23.30 -24.37 25.18
C LEU A 485 21.97 -23.64 24.93
N SER A 486 21.89 -22.81 23.89
CA SER A 486 20.68 -22.06 23.54
C SER A 486 19.80 -22.88 22.59
N GLY A 487 18.51 -22.96 22.90
CA GLY A 487 17.54 -23.71 22.11
C GLY A 487 16.19 -23.01 22.06
N THR A 488 15.41 -23.33 21.03
CA THR A 488 14.04 -22.81 20.85
C THR A 488 13.21 -23.81 20.07
N SER A 489 11.88 -23.64 20.09
CA SER A 489 10.96 -24.59 19.46
C SER A 489 9.82 -23.91 18.69
N ALA A 490 9.32 -24.62 17.68
CA ALA A 490 8.07 -24.34 16.98
C ALA A 490 7.12 -25.53 17.10
N THR A 491 5.82 -25.26 17.09
CA THR A 491 4.74 -26.25 17.05
C THR A 491 4.24 -26.40 15.62
N VAL A 492 4.21 -27.63 15.12
CA VAL A 492 3.66 -27.97 13.81
C VAL A 492 2.42 -28.83 14.01
N LYS A 493 1.27 -28.29 13.59
CA LYS A 493 -0.04 -28.95 13.63
C LYS A 493 -0.32 -29.55 12.26
N VAL A 494 -0.14 -30.87 12.14
CA VAL A 494 -0.41 -31.61 10.91
C VAL A 494 -1.87 -32.05 10.92
N LEU A 495 -2.67 -31.50 10.00
CA LEU A 495 -4.13 -31.62 9.99
C LEU A 495 -4.63 -32.76 9.09
N ASP A 496 -5.68 -33.44 9.51
CA ASP A 496 -6.44 -34.41 8.72
C ASP A 496 -7.61 -33.76 7.95
N GLN A 497 -8.01 -32.55 8.33
CA GLN A 497 -9.13 -31.82 7.75
C GLN A 497 -8.86 -30.32 7.65
N VAL A 498 -9.53 -29.66 6.71
CA VAL A 498 -9.47 -28.22 6.46
C VAL A 498 -10.89 -27.66 6.39
N THR A 499 -11.09 -26.39 6.75
CA THR A 499 -12.43 -25.78 6.72
C THR A 499 -12.79 -25.21 5.36
N SER A 500 -11.79 -24.83 4.56
CA SER A 500 -11.99 -24.30 3.22
C SER A 500 -10.73 -24.50 2.39
N ILE A 501 -10.90 -24.57 1.07
CA ILE A 501 -9.82 -24.61 0.09
C ILE A 501 -10.10 -23.59 -1.02
N ALA A 502 -9.03 -23.04 -1.60
CA ALA A 502 -9.10 -22.01 -2.63
C ALA A 502 -8.23 -22.43 -3.83
N PRO A 503 -8.82 -22.94 -4.92
CA PRO A 503 -8.08 -23.17 -6.15
C PRO A 503 -7.60 -21.86 -6.77
N SER A 504 -6.50 -21.91 -7.54
CA SER A 504 -5.88 -20.76 -8.19
C SER A 504 -6.75 -20.10 -9.26
N LYS A 505 -7.77 -20.84 -9.73
CA LYS A 505 -8.78 -20.42 -10.71
C LYS A 505 -10.14 -20.96 -10.28
N THR A 506 -11.20 -20.27 -10.67
CA THR A 506 -12.59 -20.74 -10.54
C THR A 506 -13.21 -21.08 -11.90
N MET A 507 -12.60 -20.62 -13.01
CA MET A 507 -12.94 -21.00 -14.38
C MET A 507 -11.71 -21.03 -15.30
N LEU A 508 -11.76 -21.90 -16.32
CA LEU A 508 -10.77 -22.08 -17.37
C LEU A 508 -11.47 -22.14 -18.74
N THR A 509 -10.87 -21.48 -19.74
CA THR A 509 -11.24 -21.64 -21.15
C THR A 509 -10.03 -22.16 -21.90
N MET A 510 -10.12 -23.38 -22.44
CA MET A 510 -8.97 -24.12 -22.96
C MET A 510 -9.26 -24.75 -24.32
N LEU A 511 -8.22 -24.89 -25.14
CA LEU A 511 -8.25 -25.59 -26.43
C LEU A 511 -7.81 -27.05 -26.28
N PRO A 512 -8.24 -27.96 -27.19
CA PRO A 512 -7.81 -29.36 -27.15
C PRO A 512 -6.29 -29.47 -27.21
N GLY A 513 -5.68 -30.16 -26.23
CA GLY A 513 -4.23 -30.29 -26.08
C GLY A 513 -3.58 -29.30 -25.11
N ASP A 514 -4.27 -28.22 -24.72
CA ASP A 514 -3.76 -27.25 -23.75
C ASP A 514 -3.44 -27.92 -22.41
N LYS A 515 -2.37 -27.44 -21.77
CA LYS A 515 -2.04 -27.76 -20.38
C LYS A 515 -2.09 -26.50 -19.54
N VAL A 516 -2.56 -26.62 -18.31
CA VAL A 516 -2.53 -25.52 -17.34
C VAL A 516 -2.12 -26.06 -15.98
N ASP A 517 -1.19 -25.38 -15.33
CA ASP A 517 -0.81 -25.66 -13.96
C ASP A 517 -1.79 -24.98 -13.00
N LEU A 518 -2.45 -25.77 -12.16
CA LEU A 518 -3.45 -25.32 -11.20
C LEU A 518 -2.95 -25.63 -9.81
N SER A 519 -3.10 -24.64 -8.92
CA SER A 519 -2.73 -24.82 -7.53
C SER A 519 -3.92 -24.67 -6.62
N CYS A 520 -3.80 -25.16 -5.38
CA CYS A 520 -4.83 -25.01 -4.38
C CYS A 520 -4.24 -24.66 -3.00
N GLU A 521 -4.85 -23.67 -2.35
CA GLU A 521 -4.50 -23.30 -0.99
C GLU A 521 -5.51 -23.88 0.01
N ALA A 522 -5.01 -24.33 1.17
CA ALA A 522 -5.82 -24.84 2.26
C ALA A 522 -5.92 -23.85 3.42
N TYR A 523 -7.09 -23.85 4.09
CA TYR A 523 -7.35 -23.01 5.25
C TYR A 523 -8.07 -23.80 6.36
N TYR A 524 -7.64 -23.58 7.61
CA TYR A 524 -8.27 -24.14 8.80
C TYR A 524 -8.76 -23.01 9.70
N LYS A 525 -10.09 -22.82 9.73
CA LYS A 525 -10.79 -21.75 10.44
C LYS A 525 -10.22 -20.36 10.11
N GLY A 526 -9.94 -20.12 8.83
CA GLY A 526 -9.36 -18.88 8.30
C GLY A 526 -7.84 -18.77 8.42
N ILE A 527 -7.16 -19.73 9.06
CA ILE A 527 -5.69 -19.77 9.14
C ILE A 527 -5.17 -20.49 7.91
N LYS A 528 -4.19 -19.90 7.20
CA LYS A 528 -3.52 -20.54 6.07
C LYS A 528 -2.81 -21.81 6.54
N VAL A 529 -3.01 -22.90 5.80
CA VAL A 529 -2.41 -24.21 6.05
C VAL A 529 -1.39 -24.47 4.95
N ASN A 530 -0.15 -24.80 5.33
CA ASN A 530 0.89 -25.21 4.40
C ASN A 530 0.49 -26.51 3.69
N SER A 531 0.20 -26.39 2.40
CA SER A 531 -0.17 -27.49 1.50
C SER A 531 0.75 -27.52 0.27
N HIS A 532 0.71 -28.63 -0.45
CA HIS A 532 1.24 -28.77 -1.80
C HIS A 532 0.09 -29.22 -2.71
N ASP A 533 0.20 -29.08 -4.03
CA ASP A 533 -0.91 -29.46 -4.91
C ASP A 533 -1.20 -30.97 -4.87
N THR A 534 -0.17 -31.77 -4.61
CA THR A 534 -0.28 -33.21 -4.33
C THR A 534 -0.91 -33.54 -2.98
N SER A 535 -1.15 -32.54 -2.10
CA SER A 535 -1.96 -32.73 -0.90
C SER A 535 -3.43 -32.91 -1.24
N PHE A 536 -3.90 -32.45 -2.41
CA PHE A 536 -5.31 -32.49 -2.81
C PHE A 536 -5.60 -33.63 -3.77
N THR A 537 -6.85 -34.10 -3.73
CA THR A 537 -7.40 -34.99 -4.76
C THR A 537 -8.03 -34.14 -5.86
N TRP A 538 -7.51 -34.31 -7.07
CA TRP A 538 -8.01 -33.65 -8.26
C TRP A 538 -8.84 -34.63 -9.10
N GLN A 539 -10.03 -34.21 -9.52
CA GLN A 539 -10.92 -35.01 -10.35
C GLN A 539 -11.50 -34.17 -11.48
N VAL A 540 -11.46 -34.71 -12.70
CA VAL A 540 -12.10 -34.10 -13.86
C VAL A 540 -13.49 -34.70 -14.04
N GLU A 541 -14.50 -33.84 -14.18
CA GLU A 541 -15.88 -34.17 -14.48
C GLU A 541 -16.23 -33.71 -15.90
N GLY A 542 -16.99 -34.50 -16.64
CA GLY A 542 -17.46 -34.16 -17.99
C GLY A 542 -16.63 -34.69 -19.16
N ASN A 543 -15.69 -35.63 -18.93
CA ASN A 543 -14.83 -36.25 -19.95
C ASN A 543 -14.05 -35.24 -20.81
N ILE A 544 -13.67 -34.10 -20.23
CA ILE A 544 -13.01 -33.00 -20.93
C ILE A 544 -11.47 -33.14 -21.00
N GLY A 545 -10.88 -33.95 -20.13
CA GLY A 545 -9.43 -34.00 -19.97
C GLY A 545 -8.97 -34.88 -18.82
N SER A 546 -7.70 -34.77 -18.47
CA SER A 546 -7.06 -35.43 -17.33
C SER A 546 -6.27 -34.43 -16.50
N ILE A 547 -6.20 -34.61 -15.19
CA ILE A 547 -5.39 -33.79 -14.29
C ILE A 547 -4.39 -34.65 -13.54
N THR A 548 -3.15 -34.19 -13.39
CA THR A 548 -2.13 -34.89 -12.59
C THR A 548 -2.30 -34.57 -11.09
N PRO A 549 -1.73 -35.38 -10.18
CA PRO A 549 -1.72 -35.07 -8.75
C PRO A 549 -1.07 -33.73 -8.40
N GLU A 550 -0.15 -33.25 -9.24
CA GLU A 550 0.52 -31.95 -9.10
C GLU A 550 -0.35 -30.78 -9.56
N GLY A 551 -1.59 -31.03 -10.00
CA GLY A 551 -2.52 -29.98 -10.43
C GLY A 551 -2.42 -29.59 -11.91
N VAL A 552 -1.59 -30.28 -12.70
CA VAL A 552 -1.46 -30.00 -14.14
C VAL A 552 -2.63 -30.63 -14.90
N PHE A 553 -3.56 -29.79 -15.34
CA PHE A 553 -4.70 -30.21 -16.15
C PHE A 553 -4.36 -30.18 -17.64
N THR A 554 -4.63 -31.28 -18.34
CA THR A 554 -4.51 -31.42 -19.80
C THR A 554 -5.90 -31.61 -20.41
N LEU A 555 -6.30 -30.72 -21.31
CA LEU A 555 -7.57 -30.84 -22.02
C LEU A 555 -7.45 -31.84 -23.18
N THR A 556 -8.38 -32.80 -23.27
CA THR A 556 -8.39 -33.82 -24.34
C THR A 556 -9.67 -33.83 -25.16
N ALA A 557 -10.75 -33.17 -24.70
CA ALA A 557 -11.96 -33.05 -25.50
C ALA A 557 -11.71 -32.18 -26.73
N THR A 558 -12.12 -32.69 -27.90
CA THR A 558 -11.97 -32.04 -29.21
C THR A 558 -13.22 -31.30 -29.65
N ASP A 559 -14.36 -31.63 -29.06
CA ASP A 559 -15.65 -31.00 -29.34
C ASP A 559 -16.00 -29.97 -28.26
N ALA A 560 -16.87 -29.04 -28.64
CA ALA A 560 -17.47 -28.09 -27.71
C ALA A 560 -18.07 -28.83 -26.52
N SER A 561 -17.56 -28.56 -25.33
CA SER A 561 -17.95 -29.27 -24.13
C SER A 561 -17.75 -28.38 -22.90
N GLN A 562 -18.50 -28.68 -21.85
CA GLN A 562 -18.31 -28.10 -20.53
C GLN A 562 -18.01 -29.22 -19.56
N GLY A 563 -17.05 -28.98 -18.68
CA GLY A 563 -16.75 -29.87 -17.57
C GLY A 563 -16.27 -29.08 -16.38
N ARG A 564 -15.84 -29.80 -15.34
CA ARG A 564 -15.34 -29.19 -14.11
C ARG A 564 -14.13 -29.94 -13.62
N ILE A 565 -13.23 -29.24 -12.97
CA ILE A 565 -12.18 -29.83 -12.15
C ILE A 565 -12.61 -29.65 -10.70
N LYS A 566 -12.88 -30.75 -10.03
CA LYS A 566 -13.09 -30.78 -8.58
C LYS A 566 -11.74 -30.94 -7.91
N VAL A 567 -11.42 -30.02 -6.99
CA VAL A 567 -10.31 -30.14 -6.06
C VAL A 567 -10.86 -30.43 -4.68
N GLN A 568 -10.28 -31.38 -3.95
CA GLN A 568 -10.83 -31.87 -2.69
C GLN A 568 -9.73 -32.25 -1.68
N TYR A 569 -9.98 -31.97 -0.40
CA TYR A 569 -9.23 -32.53 0.73
C TYR A 569 -10.20 -32.94 1.84
N GLY A 570 -10.21 -34.23 2.20
CA GLY A 570 -11.23 -34.78 3.10
C GLY A 570 -12.63 -34.51 2.56
N ASP A 571 -13.50 -33.94 3.38
CA ASP A 571 -14.88 -33.59 2.99
C ASP A 571 -15.01 -32.20 2.31
N THR A 572 -13.92 -31.43 2.27
CA THR A 572 -13.93 -30.06 1.74
C THR A 572 -13.55 -30.06 0.26
N ALA A 573 -14.43 -29.54 -0.59
CA ALA A 573 -14.23 -29.47 -2.04
C ALA A 573 -14.50 -28.07 -2.60
N SER A 574 -13.84 -27.76 -3.71
CA SER A 574 -14.07 -26.58 -4.55
C SER A 574 -13.98 -26.98 -6.03
N TYR A 575 -14.47 -26.11 -6.91
CA TYR A 575 -14.63 -26.43 -8.33
C TYR A 575 -14.06 -25.34 -9.22
N ILE A 576 -13.44 -25.79 -10.31
CA ILE A 576 -12.99 -24.96 -11.42
C ILE A 576 -13.80 -25.38 -12.63
N ASN A 577 -14.62 -24.47 -13.16
CA ASN A 577 -15.38 -24.77 -14.38
C ASN A 577 -14.43 -24.74 -15.59
N VAL A 578 -14.59 -25.65 -16.54
CA VAL A 578 -13.78 -25.68 -17.76
C VAL A 578 -14.68 -25.64 -18.97
N VAL A 579 -14.41 -24.70 -19.86
CA VAL A 579 -15.15 -24.49 -21.11
C VAL A 579 -14.24 -24.83 -22.29
N VAL A 580 -14.71 -25.73 -23.14
CA VAL A 580 -14.10 -26.07 -24.43
C VAL A 580 -14.92 -25.42 -25.54
N PRO A 581 -14.38 -24.44 -26.28
CA PRO A 581 -15.13 -23.75 -27.34
C PRO A 581 -15.39 -24.66 -28.56
N SER A 582 -16.48 -24.40 -29.31
CA SER A 582 -16.89 -25.21 -30.48
C SER A 582 -16.15 -24.87 -31.78
N ALA A 583 -15.80 -25.95 -32.52
CA ALA A 583 -15.53 -26.06 -33.95
C ALA A 583 -14.14 -25.65 -34.49
N ASN A 584 -13.38 -26.70 -34.89
CA ASN A 584 -12.29 -26.80 -35.86
C ASN A 584 -11.48 -25.53 -36.13
N LEU A 585 -10.44 -25.36 -35.31
CA LEU A 585 -9.37 -24.41 -35.56
C LEU A 585 -8.18 -25.16 -36.16
N ASP A 586 -8.07 -25.20 -37.49
CA ASP A 586 -6.86 -25.70 -38.14
C ASP A 586 -5.70 -24.76 -37.76
N ALA A 587 -4.66 -25.32 -37.14
CA ALA A 587 -3.45 -24.58 -36.85
C ALA A 587 -2.79 -24.16 -38.17
N ILE A 588 -2.63 -22.85 -38.34
CA ILE A 588 -1.80 -22.26 -39.40
C ILE A 588 -0.34 -22.26 -38.93
N GLU A 589 -0.11 -21.97 -37.65
CA GLU A 589 1.19 -22.06 -36.98
C GLU A 589 0.98 -22.31 -35.48
N ASP A 590 1.66 -23.31 -34.93
CA ASP A 590 1.63 -23.66 -33.50
C ASP A 590 2.94 -23.35 -32.76
N PHE A 591 3.99 -22.94 -33.50
CA PHE A 591 5.31 -22.60 -32.98
C PHE A 591 6.11 -23.76 -32.35
N GLU A 592 5.66 -25.01 -32.53
CA GLU A 592 6.34 -26.21 -32.06
C GLU A 592 7.30 -26.82 -33.09
N GLY A 593 7.23 -26.35 -34.34
CA GLY A 593 8.02 -26.84 -35.47
C GLY A 593 9.34 -26.10 -35.73
N ASN A 594 10.09 -26.55 -36.75
CA ASN A 594 11.36 -25.94 -37.17
C ASN A 594 11.20 -24.71 -38.09
N MET A 595 10.01 -24.11 -38.12
CA MET A 595 9.70 -22.96 -38.98
C MET A 595 10.45 -21.72 -38.52
N LYS A 596 11.17 -21.05 -39.42
CA LYS A 596 11.90 -19.82 -39.08
C LYS A 596 11.02 -18.60 -39.27
N TRP A 597 11.19 -17.65 -38.36
CA TRP A 597 10.47 -16.39 -38.35
C TRP A 597 11.44 -15.23 -38.59
N GLY A 598 11.02 -14.32 -39.47
CA GLY A 598 11.69 -13.06 -39.75
C GLY A 598 10.83 -11.89 -39.31
N ALA A 599 11.49 -10.76 -39.05
CA ALA A 599 10.83 -9.50 -38.80
C ALA A 599 11.16 -8.49 -39.89
N SER A 600 10.27 -7.55 -40.12
CA SER A 600 10.59 -6.28 -40.78
C SER A 600 9.93 -5.15 -40.02
N THR A 601 10.47 -3.95 -40.19
CA THR A 601 10.01 -2.79 -39.45
C THR A 601 9.64 -1.67 -40.41
N VAL A 602 8.70 -0.84 -39.98
CA VAL A 602 8.40 0.45 -40.60
C VAL A 602 8.34 1.44 -39.47
N ARG A 603 9.16 2.49 -39.55
CA ARG A 603 9.18 3.56 -38.55
C ARG A 603 9.29 3.05 -37.11
N SER A 604 9.95 1.92 -36.88
CA SER A 604 10.26 1.41 -35.54
C SER A 604 11.77 1.32 -35.38
N ARG A 605 12.25 1.51 -34.15
CA ARG A 605 13.67 1.43 -33.81
C ARG A 605 14.17 0.00 -33.95
N SER A 606 13.40 -0.95 -33.45
CA SER A 606 13.68 -2.37 -33.64
C SER A 606 12.40 -3.19 -33.64
N GLY A 607 12.52 -4.40 -34.14
CA GLY A 607 11.48 -5.40 -34.18
C GLY A 607 12.17 -6.73 -34.36
N ASN A 608 12.25 -7.51 -33.30
CA ASN A 608 12.90 -8.81 -33.30
C ASN A 608 11.86 -9.87 -33.00
N VAL A 609 11.96 -10.99 -33.71
CA VAL A 609 11.14 -12.16 -33.43
C VAL A 609 12.05 -13.35 -33.19
N SER A 610 11.71 -14.14 -32.19
CA SER A 610 12.41 -15.37 -31.86
C SER A 610 11.42 -16.40 -31.38
N LEU A 611 11.62 -17.64 -31.79
CA LEU A 611 10.97 -18.77 -31.14
C LEU A 611 11.70 -19.04 -29.83
N ILE A 612 10.96 -19.09 -28.73
CA ILE A 612 11.49 -19.51 -27.43
C ILE A 612 10.72 -20.74 -26.95
N GLU A 613 11.41 -21.56 -26.15
CA GLU A 613 10.78 -22.68 -25.44
C GLU A 613 10.64 -22.30 -23.96
N ASP A 614 9.42 -22.12 -23.49
CA ASP A 614 9.10 -21.82 -22.09
C ASP A 614 7.73 -22.42 -21.76
N ALA A 615 7.70 -23.58 -21.11
CA ALA A 615 6.46 -24.29 -20.81
C ALA A 615 5.58 -23.61 -19.74
N ASP A 616 6.17 -22.75 -18.92
CA ASP A 616 5.45 -22.00 -17.88
C ASP A 616 4.79 -20.74 -18.47
N LEU A 617 5.37 -20.20 -19.56
CA LEU A 617 4.86 -19.04 -20.27
C LEU A 617 4.00 -19.40 -21.50
N ALA A 618 4.32 -20.48 -22.23
CA ALA A 618 3.60 -20.90 -23.44
C ALA A 618 2.11 -21.09 -23.15
N ARG A 619 1.25 -20.72 -24.11
CA ARG A 619 -0.17 -20.95 -23.93
C ARG A 619 -0.52 -22.41 -24.16
N SER A 620 0.14 -23.05 -25.12
CA SER A 620 0.05 -24.45 -25.48
C SER A 620 1.44 -24.98 -25.82
N GLY A 621 1.71 -26.25 -25.50
CA GLY A 621 3.01 -26.86 -25.79
C GLY A 621 4.15 -26.22 -25.00
N LYS A 622 5.25 -25.86 -25.68
CA LYS A 622 6.42 -25.21 -25.08
C LYS A 622 6.96 -24.08 -25.96
N GLY A 623 6.71 -24.12 -27.27
CA GLY A 623 7.18 -23.16 -28.25
C GLY A 623 6.25 -21.97 -28.36
N LEU A 624 6.81 -20.77 -28.43
CA LEU A 624 6.04 -19.54 -28.61
C LEU A 624 6.87 -18.50 -29.34
N LEU A 625 6.21 -17.64 -30.11
CA LEU A 625 6.89 -16.55 -30.80
C LEU A 625 6.98 -15.35 -29.86
N LYS A 626 8.20 -15.08 -29.40
CA LYS A 626 8.54 -13.82 -28.74
C LYS A 626 8.74 -12.74 -29.80
N LEU A 627 8.03 -11.63 -29.68
CA LEU A 627 8.20 -10.43 -30.47
C LEU A 627 8.61 -9.29 -29.54
N ASP A 628 9.86 -8.88 -29.64
CA ASP A 628 10.34 -7.66 -29.01
C ASP A 628 10.17 -6.51 -30.01
N TYR A 629 9.36 -5.53 -29.65
CA TYR A 629 9.18 -4.33 -30.47
C TYR A 629 9.73 -3.13 -29.72
N ASP A 630 10.32 -2.21 -30.48
CA ASP A 630 10.69 -0.91 -29.98
C ASP A 630 10.19 0.15 -30.96
N PHE A 631 9.06 0.75 -30.62
CA PHE A 631 8.50 1.86 -31.40
C PHE A 631 9.11 3.19 -30.99
N THR A 632 9.88 3.28 -29.91
CA THR A 632 10.32 4.56 -29.32
C THR A 632 10.92 5.49 -30.37
N LEU A 633 10.46 6.73 -30.35
CA LEU A 633 10.95 7.78 -31.23
C LEU A 633 12.35 8.19 -30.77
N ASP A 634 13.36 7.87 -31.58
CA ASP A 634 14.76 8.29 -31.42
C ASP A 634 15.30 8.76 -32.80
N SER A 635 16.50 9.35 -32.83
CA SER A 635 17.11 9.84 -34.08
C SER A 635 17.21 8.72 -35.13
N GLY A 636 16.68 8.98 -36.33
CA GLY A 636 16.62 8.04 -37.45
C GLY A 636 15.35 7.19 -37.54
N VAL A 637 14.44 7.27 -36.57
CA VAL A 637 13.12 6.63 -36.64
C VAL A 637 12.07 7.65 -37.07
N GLU A 638 11.55 7.52 -38.28
CA GLU A 638 10.52 8.43 -38.82
C GLU A 638 9.26 8.48 -37.93
N ALA A 639 8.68 9.68 -37.78
CA ALA A 639 7.36 9.90 -37.20
C ALA A 639 6.23 9.32 -38.07
N GLY A 640 5.08 9.05 -37.47
CA GLY A 640 3.90 8.46 -38.12
C GLY A 640 3.62 7.03 -37.70
N VAL A 641 2.93 6.26 -38.55
CA VAL A 641 2.53 4.89 -38.19
C VAL A 641 3.77 3.97 -38.15
N ALA A 642 4.12 3.50 -36.96
CA ALA A 642 5.15 2.51 -36.71
C ALA A 642 4.61 1.08 -36.78
N GLY A 643 5.46 0.12 -37.12
CA GLY A 643 5.08 -1.29 -37.11
C GLY A 643 6.26 -2.24 -37.14
N VAL A 644 6.11 -3.35 -36.43
CA VAL A 644 6.92 -4.57 -36.52
C VAL A 644 6.04 -5.64 -37.17
N TYR A 645 6.58 -6.28 -38.20
CA TYR A 645 5.89 -7.28 -39.01
C TYR A 645 6.61 -8.61 -38.89
N ALA A 646 5.97 -9.61 -38.29
CA ALA A 646 6.50 -10.97 -38.23
C ALA A 646 5.95 -11.81 -39.38
N TYR A 647 6.84 -12.56 -40.04
CA TYR A 647 6.51 -13.44 -41.15
C TYR A 647 7.40 -14.68 -41.16
N MET A 648 6.89 -15.76 -41.73
CA MET A 648 7.67 -16.99 -41.91
C MET A 648 8.69 -16.84 -43.03
N THR A 649 9.83 -17.52 -42.91
CA THR A 649 10.90 -17.55 -43.92
C THR A 649 11.17 -18.96 -44.43
N ALA A 650 11.59 -19.06 -45.69
CA ALA A 650 11.89 -20.34 -46.31
C ALA A 650 13.16 -20.98 -45.67
N PRO A 651 13.19 -22.31 -45.46
CA PRO A 651 14.34 -22.99 -44.89
C PRO A 651 15.65 -22.64 -45.61
N GLY A 652 16.64 -22.14 -44.87
CA GLY A 652 17.95 -21.78 -45.42
C GLY A 652 18.02 -20.44 -46.17
N SER A 653 16.98 -19.60 -46.12
CA SER A 653 16.99 -18.26 -46.71
C SER A 653 16.22 -17.23 -45.87
N ASN A 654 16.38 -15.95 -46.18
CA ASN A 654 15.56 -14.86 -45.61
C ASN A 654 14.34 -14.53 -46.49
N ALA A 655 14.01 -15.38 -47.47
CA ALA A 655 12.87 -15.17 -48.34
C ALA A 655 11.58 -15.40 -47.57
N LYS A 656 10.71 -14.39 -47.56
CA LYS A 656 9.36 -14.46 -46.99
C LYS A 656 8.54 -15.52 -47.71
N ILE A 657 7.87 -16.40 -46.96
CA ILE A 657 6.93 -17.36 -47.52
C ILE A 657 5.50 -16.86 -47.34
N GLU A 658 4.71 -17.06 -48.40
CA GLU A 658 3.27 -16.90 -48.37
C GLU A 658 2.67 -18.18 -47.78
N THR A 659 1.82 -18.03 -46.75
CA THR A 659 1.24 -19.19 -46.05
C THR A 659 -0.17 -19.42 -46.56
N PRO A 660 -0.44 -20.49 -47.33
CA PRO A 660 -1.80 -20.83 -47.73
C PRO A 660 -2.64 -21.05 -46.49
N VAL A 661 -3.76 -20.36 -46.40
CA VAL A 661 -4.75 -20.63 -45.37
C VAL A 661 -5.61 -21.79 -45.88
N PRO A 662 -5.69 -22.92 -45.16
CA PRO A 662 -6.47 -24.05 -45.66
C PRO A 662 -7.95 -23.65 -45.83
N GLY A 663 -8.65 -24.31 -46.75
CA GLY A 663 -10.08 -24.10 -47.01
C GLY A 663 -10.50 -22.64 -47.33
N ASN A 664 -11.68 -22.25 -46.86
CA ASN A 664 -12.25 -20.91 -47.05
C ASN A 664 -12.79 -20.37 -45.69
N PRO A 665 -11.90 -19.95 -44.78
CA PRO A 665 -12.28 -19.46 -43.45
C PRO A 665 -12.99 -18.11 -43.51
N SER A 666 -13.71 -17.80 -42.45
CA SER A 666 -14.36 -16.52 -42.21
C SER A 666 -13.58 -15.58 -41.29
N ALA A 667 -12.57 -16.10 -40.57
CA ALA A 667 -11.70 -15.32 -39.70
C ALA A 667 -10.35 -16.02 -39.47
N ILE A 668 -9.38 -15.27 -38.94
CA ILE A 668 -8.10 -15.75 -38.43
C ILE A 668 -8.03 -15.43 -36.94
N GLY A 669 -7.44 -16.29 -36.10
CA GLY A 669 -7.27 -16.05 -34.66
C GLY A 669 -5.89 -16.43 -34.12
N MET A 670 -5.51 -15.91 -32.94
CA MET A 670 -4.25 -16.23 -32.23
C MET A 670 -4.32 -15.91 -30.73
N TRP A 671 -3.47 -16.54 -29.92
CA TRP A 671 -3.22 -16.13 -28.53
C TRP A 671 -2.10 -15.09 -28.47
N VAL A 672 -2.27 -14.11 -27.57
CA VAL A 672 -1.34 -13.00 -27.38
C VAL A 672 -1.13 -12.73 -25.89
N TYR A 673 0.09 -12.91 -25.42
CA TYR A 673 0.50 -12.45 -24.10
C TYR A 673 0.78 -10.96 -24.19
N GLY A 674 -0.17 -10.17 -23.69
CA GLY A 674 -0.11 -8.73 -23.73
C GLY A 674 0.85 -8.16 -22.70
N ASP A 675 1.41 -7.01 -23.02
CA ASP A 675 2.27 -6.18 -22.18
C ASP A 675 1.61 -4.84 -21.82
N ASN A 676 0.31 -4.71 -22.10
CA ASN A 676 -0.49 -3.50 -21.90
C ASN A 676 -0.05 -2.27 -22.72
N SER A 677 0.73 -2.49 -23.79
CA SER A 677 1.34 -1.44 -24.63
C SER A 677 0.40 -0.56 -25.43
N LYS A 678 -0.85 -0.99 -25.60
CA LYS A 678 -1.83 -0.37 -26.50
C LYS A 678 -1.42 -0.41 -27.98
N ALA A 679 -0.48 -1.26 -28.36
CA ALA A 679 -0.12 -1.44 -29.76
C ALA A 679 -1.28 -2.05 -30.56
N TRP A 680 -1.43 -1.64 -31.82
CA TRP A 680 -2.42 -2.12 -32.77
C TRP A 680 -1.97 -3.41 -33.46
N LEU A 681 -2.68 -4.51 -33.23
CA LEU A 681 -2.40 -5.83 -33.80
C LEU A 681 -3.29 -6.16 -35.02
N ARG A 682 -2.67 -6.56 -36.13
CA ARG A 682 -3.34 -6.89 -37.41
C ARG A 682 -2.57 -7.90 -38.30
N ALA A 683 -3.14 -8.33 -39.43
CA ALA A 683 -2.51 -9.20 -40.44
C ALA A 683 -2.77 -8.74 -41.90
N ASN A 684 -1.93 -9.23 -42.83
CA ASN A 684 -2.13 -9.10 -44.29
C ASN A 684 -2.59 -10.41 -44.91
N VAL A 685 -3.69 -10.37 -45.67
CA VAL A 685 -4.28 -11.53 -46.35
C VAL A 685 -4.48 -11.22 -47.83
N ARG A 686 -4.20 -12.17 -48.72
CA ARG A 686 -4.50 -12.11 -50.16
C ARG A 686 -5.66 -13.05 -50.50
N ASP A 687 -6.59 -12.59 -51.33
CA ASP A 687 -7.71 -13.38 -51.82
C ASP A 687 -7.44 -14.06 -53.19
N SER A 688 -8.41 -14.84 -53.67
CA SER A 688 -8.31 -15.56 -54.94
C SER A 688 -8.22 -14.68 -56.19
N SER A 689 -8.56 -13.39 -56.08
CA SER A 689 -8.42 -12.42 -57.18
C SER A 689 -7.01 -11.81 -57.25
N GLY A 690 -6.13 -12.18 -56.31
CA GLY A 690 -4.80 -11.62 -56.15
C GLY A 690 -4.78 -10.30 -55.39
N GLN A 691 -5.90 -9.88 -54.78
CA GLN A 691 -5.97 -8.62 -54.05
C GLN A 691 -5.59 -8.80 -52.58
N THR A 692 -4.62 -8.01 -52.11
CA THR A 692 -4.23 -7.94 -50.70
C THR A 692 -5.17 -7.01 -49.91
N PHE A 693 -5.54 -7.43 -48.70
CA PHE A 693 -6.32 -6.66 -47.74
C PHE A 693 -5.82 -6.91 -46.31
N TYR A 694 -6.30 -6.09 -45.38
CA TYR A 694 -5.94 -6.18 -43.96
C TYR A 694 -7.11 -6.72 -43.13
N ILE A 695 -6.77 -7.47 -42.09
CA ILE A 695 -7.69 -7.88 -41.03
C ILE A 695 -7.09 -7.44 -39.69
N ASP A 696 -7.93 -6.90 -38.80
CA ASP A 696 -7.47 -6.29 -37.54
C ASP A 696 -7.90 -7.16 -36.35
N PHE A 697 -6.94 -7.58 -35.51
CA PHE A 697 -7.18 -8.40 -34.30
C PHE A 697 -7.52 -7.54 -33.08
N THR A 698 -7.04 -6.30 -33.09
CA THR A 698 -7.43 -5.25 -32.15
C THR A 698 -7.82 -4.03 -32.97
N PRO A 699 -8.78 -3.21 -32.51
CA PRO A 699 -8.93 -1.88 -33.08
C PRO A 699 -7.70 -1.05 -32.73
N ASP A 700 -7.41 -0.05 -33.54
CA ASP A 700 -6.37 0.93 -33.22
C ASP A 700 -6.68 1.63 -31.88
N TYR A 701 -5.66 1.92 -31.07
CA TYR A 701 -5.90 2.54 -29.77
C TYR A 701 -6.36 3.98 -29.92
N ASN A 702 -7.41 4.31 -29.18
CA ASN A 702 -7.94 5.64 -29.07
C ASN A 702 -7.64 6.23 -27.67
N PRO A 703 -6.70 7.18 -27.54
CA PRO A 703 -6.35 7.83 -26.28
C PRO A 703 -7.50 8.59 -25.63
N VAL A 704 -8.47 9.06 -26.44
CA VAL A 704 -9.63 9.81 -25.96
C VAL A 704 -10.56 8.88 -25.17
N SER A 705 -10.89 7.72 -25.74
CA SER A 705 -11.77 6.74 -25.09
C SER A 705 -11.03 5.77 -24.16
N GLY A 706 -9.69 5.70 -24.25
CA GLY A 706 -8.87 4.72 -23.51
C GLY A 706 -9.09 3.28 -23.98
N THR A 707 -9.63 3.08 -25.18
CA THR A 707 -10.01 1.76 -25.73
C THR A 707 -9.20 1.41 -26.97
N GLY A 708 -8.92 0.13 -27.17
CA GLY A 708 -8.23 -0.41 -28.34
C GLY A 708 -6.79 -0.82 -28.05
N GLY A 709 -6.09 -1.27 -29.09
CA GLY A 709 -4.78 -1.87 -29.00
C GLY A 709 -4.68 -3.03 -28.01
N ILE A 710 -3.46 -3.44 -27.71
CA ILE A 710 -3.16 -4.46 -26.70
C ILE A 710 -3.22 -3.82 -25.31
N ASN A 711 -4.41 -3.83 -24.69
CA ASN A 711 -4.68 -3.17 -23.41
C ASN A 711 -4.77 -4.13 -22.21
N TRP A 712 -4.22 -5.33 -22.35
CA TRP A 712 -4.18 -6.36 -21.31
C TRP A 712 -2.73 -6.76 -21.00
N THR A 713 -2.52 -7.33 -19.81
CA THR A 713 -1.30 -8.05 -19.46
C THR A 713 -1.64 -9.53 -19.29
N GLY A 714 -0.78 -10.43 -19.78
CA GLY A 714 -1.05 -11.87 -19.78
C GLY A 714 -1.73 -12.36 -21.06
N TRP A 715 -2.12 -13.64 -21.12
CA TRP A 715 -2.70 -14.24 -22.31
C TRP A 715 -4.13 -13.74 -22.60
N ASN A 716 -4.40 -13.38 -23.86
CA ASN A 716 -5.72 -13.10 -24.41
C ASN A 716 -5.85 -13.68 -25.82
N TYR A 717 -7.02 -14.22 -26.17
CA TYR A 717 -7.28 -14.73 -27.52
C TYR A 717 -7.90 -13.62 -28.38
N VAL A 718 -7.38 -13.43 -29.60
CA VAL A 718 -7.84 -12.39 -30.52
C VAL A 718 -8.22 -13.00 -31.88
N GLU A 719 -9.24 -12.44 -32.52
CA GLU A 719 -9.73 -12.87 -33.83
C GLU A 719 -9.94 -11.68 -34.77
N ALA A 720 -9.71 -11.89 -36.06
CA ALA A 720 -9.88 -10.89 -37.10
C ALA A 720 -10.73 -11.47 -38.25
N LYS A 721 -11.91 -10.86 -38.49
CA LYS A 721 -12.87 -11.31 -39.51
C LYS A 721 -12.33 -11.06 -40.92
N ILE A 722 -12.47 -12.05 -41.80
CA ILE A 722 -12.28 -11.90 -43.25
C ILE A 722 -13.57 -11.28 -43.83
N PRO A 723 -13.50 -10.14 -44.53
CA PRO A 723 -14.68 -9.49 -45.08
C PRO A 723 -15.47 -10.40 -46.04
N ASP A 724 -16.81 -10.41 -45.93
CA ASP A 724 -17.69 -11.35 -46.65
C ASP A 724 -17.63 -11.22 -48.19
N ASN A 725 -17.15 -10.07 -48.68
CA ASN A 725 -16.92 -9.79 -50.09
C ASN A 725 -15.59 -10.38 -50.63
N ARG A 726 -14.75 -10.97 -49.78
CA ARG A 726 -13.51 -11.65 -50.15
C ARG A 726 -13.76 -13.14 -50.39
N LYS A 727 -13.07 -13.75 -51.34
CA LYS A 727 -13.23 -15.17 -51.71
C LYS A 727 -11.89 -15.90 -51.66
N GLY A 728 -11.88 -17.09 -51.05
CA GLY A 728 -10.71 -17.96 -51.00
C GLY A 728 -10.41 -18.63 -52.35
N PRO A 729 -9.24 -19.28 -52.50
CA PRO A 729 -8.27 -19.56 -51.45
C PRO A 729 -7.58 -18.29 -50.90
N PHE A 730 -7.35 -18.26 -49.60
CA PHE A 730 -6.67 -17.16 -48.93
C PHE A 730 -5.21 -17.50 -48.66
N VAL A 731 -4.38 -16.46 -48.65
CA VAL A 731 -2.96 -16.56 -48.31
C VAL A 731 -2.65 -15.53 -47.22
N LEU A 732 -2.07 -15.98 -46.12
CA LEU A 732 -1.55 -15.11 -45.06
C LEU A 732 -0.16 -14.64 -45.46
N GLU A 733 -0.08 -13.38 -45.90
CA GLU A 733 1.18 -12.79 -46.35
C GLU A 733 2.00 -12.34 -45.13
N THR A 734 1.40 -11.62 -44.20
CA THR A 734 2.09 -11.15 -42.98
C THR A 734 1.23 -11.50 -41.77
N PRO A 735 1.51 -12.63 -41.09
CA PRO A 735 0.68 -13.14 -40.00
C PRO A 735 0.51 -12.20 -38.81
N ILE A 736 1.57 -11.50 -38.41
CA ILE A 736 1.55 -10.62 -37.23
C ILE A 736 2.09 -9.25 -37.63
N ARG A 737 1.29 -8.22 -37.37
CA ARG A 737 1.67 -6.83 -37.54
C ARG A 737 1.32 -6.10 -36.26
N VAL A 738 2.33 -5.82 -35.46
CA VAL A 738 2.22 -4.99 -34.25
C VAL A 738 2.52 -3.58 -34.69
N MET A 739 1.61 -2.65 -34.47
CA MET A 739 1.70 -1.29 -35.00
C MET A 739 1.43 -0.26 -33.92
N CYS A 740 1.95 0.94 -34.10
CA CYS A 740 1.60 2.09 -33.29
C CYS A 740 1.24 3.21 -34.25
N SER A 741 -0.03 3.58 -34.30
CA SER A 741 -0.55 4.61 -35.20
C SER A 741 -0.23 6.03 -34.75
N ARG A 742 0.25 6.17 -33.51
CA ARG A 742 0.37 7.43 -32.76
C ARG A 742 1.76 7.58 -32.18
N ASP A 743 2.41 8.66 -32.54
CA ASP A 743 3.78 8.96 -32.11
C ASP A 743 3.87 9.12 -30.59
N GLU A 744 2.84 9.70 -29.96
CA GLU A 744 2.74 9.88 -28.51
C GLU A 744 2.59 8.58 -27.71
N MET A 745 2.35 7.46 -28.38
CA MET A 745 2.09 6.16 -27.76
C MET A 745 3.19 5.12 -27.99
N ARG A 746 4.25 5.52 -28.68
CA ARG A 746 5.31 4.61 -29.07
C ARG A 746 6.10 4.16 -27.86
N THR A 747 5.84 2.92 -27.46
CA THR A 747 6.54 2.22 -26.38
C THR A 747 7.41 1.11 -26.95
N LYS A 748 8.14 0.45 -26.06
CA LYS A 748 8.78 -0.83 -26.33
C LYS A 748 8.27 -1.88 -25.37
N GLY A 749 8.34 -3.13 -25.78
CA GLY A 749 7.90 -4.22 -24.94
C GLY A 749 8.11 -5.55 -25.63
N THR A 750 7.59 -6.57 -24.97
CA THR A 750 7.67 -7.95 -25.43
C THR A 750 6.26 -8.50 -25.47
N LEU A 751 5.86 -8.95 -26.64
CA LEU A 751 4.65 -9.72 -26.84
C LEU A 751 5.03 -11.16 -27.09
N TYR A 752 4.16 -12.06 -26.66
CA TYR A 752 4.29 -13.47 -26.98
C TYR A 752 3.06 -13.92 -27.76
N PHE A 753 3.27 -14.70 -28.82
CA PHE A 753 2.20 -15.21 -29.67
C PHE A 753 2.24 -16.72 -29.68
N ASP A 754 1.05 -17.30 -29.67
CA ASP A 754 0.88 -18.74 -29.72
C ASP A 754 -0.39 -19.11 -30.53
N GLN A 755 -0.36 -20.25 -31.21
CA GLN A 755 -1.47 -20.84 -31.96
C GLN A 755 -2.18 -19.88 -32.95
N ILE A 756 -1.57 -19.57 -34.10
CA ILE A 756 -2.27 -18.88 -35.22
C ILE A 756 -3.18 -19.89 -35.93
N ARG A 757 -4.47 -19.56 -36.13
CA ARG A 757 -5.47 -20.51 -36.64
C ARG A 757 -6.45 -19.94 -37.67
N ALA A 758 -6.96 -20.82 -38.53
CA ALA A 758 -8.07 -20.56 -39.45
C ALA A 758 -9.42 -20.90 -38.80
N ILE A 759 -10.46 -20.10 -39.07
CA ILE A 759 -11.80 -20.26 -38.48
C ILE A 759 -12.84 -20.45 -39.60
N TYR A 760 -13.52 -21.59 -39.64
CA TYR A 760 -14.50 -21.94 -40.69
C TYR A 760 -15.94 -21.93 -40.13
N GLY A 761 -16.61 -20.78 -40.21
CA GLY A 761 -17.96 -20.58 -39.64
C GLY A 761 -18.37 -19.12 -39.67
N GLU A 762 -19.33 -18.64 -38.89
CA GLU A 762 -19.38 -17.19 -38.64
C GLU A 762 -18.17 -16.82 -37.78
N GLY A 763 -17.23 -16.04 -38.34
CA GLY A 763 -16.05 -15.55 -37.62
C GLY A 763 -16.50 -14.82 -36.36
N SER A 764 -15.88 -15.11 -35.21
CA SER A 764 -16.48 -14.80 -33.92
C SER A 764 -16.09 -13.42 -33.40
N SER A 765 -16.23 -12.41 -34.26
CA SER A 765 -16.22 -11.00 -33.83
C SER A 765 -17.33 -10.67 -32.82
N ASP A 766 -18.24 -11.62 -32.58
CA ASP A 766 -19.33 -11.56 -31.61
C ASP A 766 -19.04 -12.32 -30.30
N ARG A 767 -17.76 -12.38 -29.90
CA ARG A 767 -17.32 -12.96 -28.62
C ARG A 767 -16.91 -11.94 -27.56
N GLN A 768 -16.86 -10.64 -27.87
CA GLN A 768 -16.56 -9.64 -26.84
C GLN A 768 -17.84 -9.13 -26.19
N THR A 769 -17.94 -9.36 -24.88
CA THR A 769 -18.80 -8.56 -24.03
C THR A 769 -18.39 -7.09 -24.18
N THR A 770 -19.33 -6.23 -24.53
CA THR A 770 -19.11 -4.79 -24.60
C THR A 770 -19.93 -4.09 -23.54
N ALA A 771 -19.48 -2.92 -23.10
CA ALA A 771 -20.27 -2.08 -22.22
C ALA A 771 -20.47 -0.69 -22.82
N LYS A 772 -21.69 -0.20 -22.69
CA LYS A 772 -22.10 1.14 -23.08
C LYS A 772 -22.58 1.87 -21.84
N ILE A 773 -21.90 2.94 -21.46
CA ILE A 773 -22.42 3.90 -20.49
C ILE A 773 -23.22 4.94 -21.28
N THR A 774 -24.53 4.99 -21.03
CA THR A 774 -25.47 5.91 -21.70
C THR A 774 -25.69 7.18 -20.89
N SER A 775 -25.52 7.11 -19.56
CA SER A 775 -25.56 8.26 -18.68
C SER A 775 -24.58 8.05 -17.52
N PRO A 776 -23.72 9.04 -17.21
CA PRO A 776 -23.47 10.25 -18.01
C PRO A 776 -22.79 9.95 -19.36
N GLN A 777 -22.98 10.83 -20.34
CA GLN A 777 -22.24 10.75 -21.61
C GLN A 777 -20.80 11.22 -21.42
N ASP A 778 -19.87 10.63 -22.19
CA ASP A 778 -18.47 11.04 -22.19
C ASP A 778 -18.33 12.48 -22.70
N GLY A 779 -17.53 13.29 -22.00
CA GLY A 779 -17.36 14.72 -22.23
C GLY A 779 -18.54 15.60 -21.80
N ALA A 780 -19.60 15.03 -21.19
CA ALA A 780 -20.77 15.83 -20.80
C ALA A 780 -20.41 16.92 -19.77
N SER A 781 -20.99 18.10 -19.93
CA SER A 781 -21.00 19.15 -18.89
C SER A 781 -22.39 19.21 -18.27
N LEU A 782 -22.50 18.81 -17.01
CA LEU A 782 -23.75 18.65 -16.29
C LEU A 782 -23.95 19.79 -15.30
N LYS A 783 -25.16 20.34 -15.26
CA LYS A 783 -25.54 21.44 -14.36
C LYS A 783 -26.19 20.95 -13.04
N THR A 784 -25.99 19.68 -12.70
CA THR A 784 -26.54 19.01 -11.51
C THR A 784 -25.51 18.10 -10.87
N GLY A 785 -25.46 18.07 -9.54
CA GLY A 785 -24.63 17.14 -8.77
C GLY A 785 -25.28 15.76 -8.53
N THR A 786 -26.51 15.56 -8.98
CA THR A 786 -27.16 14.22 -9.02
C THR A 786 -27.29 13.80 -10.48
N VAL A 787 -26.70 12.65 -10.83
CA VAL A 787 -26.51 12.21 -12.22
C VAL A 787 -26.96 10.76 -12.34
N ALA A 788 -27.85 10.48 -13.31
CA ALA A 788 -28.25 9.11 -13.56
C ALA A 788 -27.05 8.26 -14.04
N PHE A 789 -26.89 7.07 -13.48
CA PHE A 789 -25.99 6.05 -14.01
C PHE A 789 -26.80 5.01 -14.76
N ASN A 790 -26.65 4.98 -16.08
CA ASN A 790 -27.26 3.98 -16.92
C ASN A 790 -26.18 3.38 -17.81
N ALA A 791 -25.91 2.09 -17.62
CA ALA A 791 -25.05 1.34 -18.49
C ALA A 791 -25.69 0.03 -18.93
N GLU A 792 -25.22 -0.49 -20.06
CA GLU A 792 -25.60 -1.79 -20.58
C GLU A 792 -24.33 -2.58 -20.85
N ILE A 793 -24.23 -3.76 -20.27
CA ILE A 793 -23.25 -4.77 -20.66
C ILE A 793 -23.96 -5.70 -21.64
N ILE A 794 -23.53 -5.65 -22.89
CA ILE A 794 -24.06 -6.42 -24.00
C ILE A 794 -23.20 -7.68 -24.12
N LYS A 795 -23.82 -8.83 -23.88
CA LYS A 795 -23.20 -10.15 -24.06
C LYS A 795 -23.07 -10.44 -25.55
N GLY A 796 -21.86 -10.80 -25.97
CA GLY A 796 -21.62 -11.27 -27.34
C GLY A 796 -22.37 -12.59 -27.61
N SER A 797 -22.77 -12.80 -28.86
CA SER A 797 -23.61 -13.92 -29.31
C SER A 797 -23.07 -15.33 -28.98
N ASN A 798 -21.80 -15.47 -28.58
CA ASN A 798 -21.16 -16.74 -28.17
C ASN A 798 -20.41 -16.68 -26.83
N VAL A 799 -20.76 -15.76 -25.92
CA VAL A 799 -20.20 -15.68 -24.56
C VAL A 799 -20.95 -16.62 -23.62
N THR A 800 -20.24 -17.34 -22.74
CA THR A 800 -20.83 -18.36 -21.83
C THR A 800 -21.77 -17.80 -20.76
N GLY A 801 -21.73 -16.48 -20.56
CA GLY A 801 -22.53 -15.72 -19.61
C GLY A 801 -21.72 -14.57 -19.03
N LEU A 802 -22.38 -13.64 -18.36
CA LEU A 802 -21.72 -12.51 -17.71
C LEU A 802 -21.49 -12.87 -16.24
N ASP A 803 -20.27 -12.65 -15.75
CA ASP A 803 -19.99 -12.84 -14.32
C ASP A 803 -20.53 -11.62 -13.56
N GLN A 804 -21.75 -11.74 -13.03
CA GLN A 804 -22.36 -10.65 -12.27
C GLN A 804 -21.51 -10.26 -11.04
N SER A 805 -20.74 -11.19 -10.46
CA SER A 805 -19.87 -10.92 -9.31
C SER A 805 -18.60 -10.13 -9.69
N SER A 806 -18.27 -10.06 -10.97
CA SER A 806 -17.15 -9.28 -11.50
C SER A 806 -17.49 -7.81 -11.76
N ILE A 807 -18.77 -7.45 -11.78
CA ILE A 807 -19.21 -6.11 -12.19
C ILE A 807 -18.90 -5.11 -11.08
N LYS A 808 -18.09 -4.11 -11.43
CA LYS A 808 -17.72 -3.03 -10.53
C LYS A 808 -17.85 -1.71 -11.25
N ALA A 809 -18.63 -0.80 -10.69
CA ALA A 809 -18.59 0.59 -11.11
C ALA A 809 -17.81 1.40 -10.06
N MET A 810 -16.86 2.19 -10.51
CA MET A 810 -16.04 3.06 -9.70
C MET A 810 -16.25 4.51 -10.13
N LEU A 811 -16.63 5.37 -9.18
CA LEU A 811 -16.69 6.82 -9.37
C LEU A 811 -15.55 7.46 -8.60
N ASP A 812 -14.65 8.16 -9.30
CA ASP A 812 -13.48 8.83 -8.72
C ASP A 812 -12.64 7.92 -7.81
N GLY A 813 -12.52 6.64 -8.22
CA GLY A 813 -11.77 5.60 -7.51
C GLY A 813 -12.52 4.88 -6.38
N LEU A 814 -13.78 5.22 -6.09
CA LEU A 814 -14.60 4.53 -5.10
C LEU A 814 -15.63 3.62 -5.76
N GLN A 815 -15.72 2.38 -5.29
CA GLN A 815 -16.73 1.42 -5.76
C GLN A 815 -18.13 1.87 -5.34
N LEU A 816 -19.09 1.73 -6.25
CA LEU A 816 -20.51 1.92 -5.99
C LEU A 816 -21.11 0.64 -5.39
N GLU A 817 -21.84 0.77 -4.28
CA GLU A 817 -22.39 -0.37 -3.52
C GLU A 817 -23.86 -0.70 -3.91
N ASP A 818 -24.63 0.30 -4.33
CA ASP A 818 -26.08 0.18 -4.59
C ASP A 818 -26.39 0.15 -6.09
N LEU A 819 -25.80 -0.80 -6.83
CA LEU A 819 -26.09 -1.01 -8.25
C LEU A 819 -27.26 -1.96 -8.43
N ILE A 820 -28.23 -1.56 -9.26
CA ILE A 820 -29.28 -2.44 -9.74
C ILE A 820 -28.78 -3.09 -11.03
N ILE A 821 -28.59 -4.40 -10.99
CA ILE A 821 -28.18 -5.21 -12.14
C ILE A 821 -29.37 -6.07 -12.55
N GLU A 822 -29.90 -5.82 -13.74
CA GLU A 822 -31.09 -6.50 -14.28
C GLU A 822 -30.75 -7.23 -15.58
N GLY A 823 -31.25 -8.46 -15.72
CA GLY A 823 -31.10 -9.29 -16.92
C GLY A 823 -30.19 -10.51 -16.72
N ASP A 824 -30.22 -11.42 -17.70
CA ASP A 824 -29.43 -12.67 -17.70
C ASP A 824 -28.45 -12.72 -18.87
N SER A 825 -28.90 -12.30 -20.06
CA SER A 825 -28.07 -12.28 -21.27
C SER A 825 -27.37 -10.93 -21.42
N ASN A 826 -28.08 -9.81 -21.53
CA ASN A 826 -27.50 -8.47 -21.41
C ASN A 826 -27.82 -7.95 -20.01
N LEU A 827 -26.87 -7.26 -19.39
CA LEU A 827 -27.07 -6.68 -18.07
C LEU A 827 -27.28 -5.18 -18.19
N ALA A 828 -28.47 -4.74 -17.78
CA ALA A 828 -28.73 -3.33 -17.53
C ALA A 828 -28.21 -2.99 -16.13
N ILE A 829 -27.33 -2.00 -16.06
CA ILE A 829 -26.80 -1.46 -14.81
C ILE A 829 -27.43 -0.10 -14.61
N LYS A 830 -28.19 0.03 -13.53
CA LYS A 830 -28.85 1.27 -13.13
C LYS A 830 -28.33 1.71 -11.78
N GLY A 831 -28.15 3.01 -11.63
CA GLY A 831 -27.81 3.65 -10.37
C GLY A 831 -28.02 5.15 -10.47
N GLU A 832 -27.74 5.83 -9.37
CA GLU A 832 -27.78 7.28 -9.31
C GLU A 832 -26.50 7.78 -8.63
N LEU A 833 -25.64 8.44 -9.41
CA LEU A 833 -24.43 9.06 -8.92
C LEU A 833 -24.82 10.32 -8.15
N GLY A 834 -24.24 10.46 -6.95
CA GLY A 834 -24.49 11.63 -6.12
C GLY A 834 -25.82 11.62 -5.35
N SER A 835 -26.54 10.50 -5.34
CA SER A 835 -27.80 10.31 -4.59
C SER A 835 -27.64 10.46 -3.08
N ALA A 836 -26.61 9.82 -2.50
CA ALA A 836 -26.27 9.93 -1.09
C ALA A 836 -25.58 11.27 -0.73
N LEU A 837 -24.92 11.89 -1.72
CA LEU A 837 -24.17 13.13 -1.61
C LEU A 837 -23.94 13.72 -3.00
N PRO A 838 -24.44 14.92 -3.32
CA PRO A 838 -24.23 15.52 -4.64
C PRO A 838 -22.73 15.55 -5.02
N LEU A 839 -22.43 15.26 -6.28
CA LEU A 839 -21.08 15.31 -6.83
C LEU A 839 -20.47 16.70 -6.67
N ALA A 840 -19.14 16.75 -6.53
CA ALA A 840 -18.36 17.98 -6.56
C ALA A 840 -18.54 18.70 -7.90
N ASP A 841 -18.34 20.02 -7.95
CA ASP A 841 -18.09 20.66 -9.23
C ASP A 841 -16.65 20.32 -9.67
N GLY A 842 -16.51 19.92 -10.93
CA GLY A 842 -15.23 19.55 -11.50
C GLY A 842 -15.26 18.28 -12.32
N TYR A 843 -14.05 17.78 -12.58
CA TYR A 843 -13.81 16.62 -13.43
C TYR A 843 -14.10 15.34 -12.66
N HIS A 844 -14.92 14.47 -13.24
CA HIS A 844 -15.26 13.16 -12.71
C HIS A 844 -14.88 12.05 -13.66
N THR A 845 -14.43 10.93 -13.12
CA THR A 845 -14.15 9.71 -13.89
C THR A 845 -15.03 8.58 -13.37
N LEU A 846 -15.88 8.05 -14.25
CA LEU A 846 -16.68 6.85 -13.99
C LEU A 846 -16.11 5.69 -14.80
N THR A 847 -15.70 4.64 -14.10
CA THR A 847 -15.14 3.42 -14.69
C THR A 847 -16.04 2.23 -14.38
N LEU A 848 -16.48 1.53 -15.40
CA LEU A 848 -17.21 0.28 -15.31
C LEU A 848 -16.28 -0.87 -15.69
N GLU A 849 -15.98 -1.75 -14.75
CA GLU A 849 -15.27 -3.00 -14.95
C GLU A 849 -16.26 -4.16 -14.96
N TYR A 850 -16.01 -5.13 -15.83
CA TYR A 850 -16.81 -6.33 -15.96
C TYR A 850 -15.95 -7.47 -16.50
N ALA A 851 -16.38 -8.70 -16.25
CA ALA A 851 -15.86 -9.88 -16.88
C ALA A 851 -17.00 -10.76 -17.39
N ASP A 852 -16.72 -11.50 -18.45
CA ASP A 852 -17.52 -12.68 -18.72
C ASP A 852 -17.09 -13.85 -17.82
N LEU A 853 -17.89 -14.92 -17.83
CA LEU A 853 -17.59 -16.12 -17.06
C LEU A 853 -16.25 -16.75 -17.48
N ALA A 854 -15.83 -16.58 -18.74
CA ALA A 854 -14.55 -17.06 -19.25
C ALA A 854 -13.33 -16.26 -18.75
N GLY A 855 -13.55 -15.17 -18.00
CA GLY A 855 -12.51 -14.32 -17.43
C GLY A 855 -12.03 -13.21 -18.36
N ASN A 856 -12.67 -13.02 -19.51
CA ASN A 856 -12.39 -11.89 -20.40
C ASN A 856 -12.88 -10.62 -19.73
N LYS A 857 -11.93 -9.72 -19.41
CA LYS A 857 -12.23 -8.47 -18.72
C LYS A 857 -12.49 -7.36 -19.72
N GLY A 858 -13.49 -6.54 -19.43
CA GLY A 858 -13.75 -5.30 -20.12
C GLY A 858 -13.77 -4.13 -19.14
N VAL A 859 -13.35 -2.98 -19.64
CA VAL A 859 -13.40 -1.72 -18.91
C VAL A 859 -14.03 -0.66 -19.82
N LYS A 860 -14.99 0.09 -19.28
CA LYS A 860 -15.56 1.25 -19.95
C LYS A 860 -15.44 2.46 -19.04
N THR A 861 -14.70 3.47 -19.49
CA THR A 861 -14.56 4.73 -18.76
C THR A 861 -15.30 5.83 -19.50
N VAL A 862 -16.02 6.66 -18.76
CA VAL A 862 -16.51 7.97 -19.24
C VAL A 862 -16.04 9.06 -18.28
N ARG A 863 -15.79 10.23 -18.85
CA ARG A 863 -15.38 11.42 -18.12
C ARG A 863 -16.42 12.49 -18.34
N PHE A 864 -16.77 13.21 -17.30
CA PHE A 864 -17.74 14.29 -17.40
C PHE A 864 -17.38 15.37 -16.39
N THR A 865 -17.92 16.56 -16.61
CA THR A 865 -17.73 17.71 -15.73
C THR A 865 -19.06 18.08 -15.10
N VAL A 866 -19.08 18.27 -13.78
CA VAL A 866 -20.19 18.90 -13.08
C VAL A 866 -19.85 20.37 -12.87
N ASP A 867 -20.77 21.27 -13.22
CA ASP A 867 -20.61 22.73 -13.14
C ASP A 867 -21.93 23.37 -12.70
N THR A 868 -22.26 23.20 -11.41
CA THR A 868 -23.39 23.82 -10.74
C THR A 868 -23.12 25.28 -10.33
N GLY A 869 -21.88 25.74 -10.44
CA GLY A 869 -21.39 27.02 -9.95
C GLY A 869 -20.76 26.96 -8.55
N ALA A 870 -20.58 25.76 -8.01
CA ALA A 870 -19.88 25.50 -6.76
C ALA A 870 -18.34 25.60 -6.97
N PRO A 871 -17.55 25.60 -5.87
CA PRO A 871 -16.10 25.55 -5.98
C PRO A 871 -15.63 24.32 -6.77
N GLN A 872 -14.68 24.52 -7.68
CA GLN A 872 -14.10 23.46 -8.51
C GLN A 872 -12.57 23.51 -8.39
N VAL A 873 -11.94 22.35 -8.25
CA VAL A 873 -10.47 22.23 -8.24
C VAL A 873 -9.95 22.00 -9.66
N TRP A 874 -8.88 22.70 -10.03
CA TRP A 874 -8.14 22.55 -11.28
C TRP A 874 -6.65 22.43 -10.96
N ALA A 875 -5.87 21.81 -11.86
CA ALA A 875 -4.42 21.83 -11.77
C ALA A 875 -3.78 21.95 -13.16
N THR A 876 -2.67 22.66 -13.23
CA THR A 876 -1.86 22.87 -14.44
C THR A 876 -0.40 22.60 -14.14
N THR A 877 0.35 22.11 -15.12
CA THR A 877 1.80 21.93 -14.99
C THR A 877 2.52 22.54 -16.17
N HIS A 878 3.74 23.01 -15.97
CA HIS A 878 4.61 23.35 -17.09
C HIS A 878 4.89 22.09 -17.92
N PRO A 879 4.75 22.14 -19.25
CA PRO A 879 4.81 20.95 -20.08
C PRO A 879 6.24 20.43 -20.30
N THR A 880 7.26 21.27 -20.07
CA THR A 880 8.67 20.95 -20.33
C THR A 880 9.60 21.40 -19.20
N VAL A 881 10.77 20.76 -19.07
CA VAL A 881 11.83 21.13 -18.12
C VAL A 881 13.22 20.81 -18.69
N PHE A 882 14.23 21.65 -18.50
CA PHE A 882 15.62 21.28 -18.83
C PHE A 882 16.16 20.22 -17.85
N GLU A 883 17.11 19.38 -18.26
CA GLU A 883 17.73 18.42 -17.33
C GLU A 883 18.37 19.12 -16.13
N GLY A 884 18.05 18.66 -14.91
CA GLY A 884 18.48 19.32 -13.69
C GLY A 884 17.76 20.65 -13.37
N GLY A 885 16.89 21.12 -14.27
CA GLY A 885 16.09 22.33 -14.15
C GLY A 885 14.84 22.14 -13.29
N ASN A 886 14.15 23.25 -13.03
CA ASN A 886 12.93 23.28 -12.22
C ASN A 886 11.69 23.55 -13.09
N PHE A 887 10.54 23.01 -12.69
CA PHE A 887 9.24 23.30 -13.28
C PHE A 887 8.15 23.36 -12.22
N ASP A 888 7.07 24.09 -12.51
CA ASP A 888 5.97 24.30 -11.56
C ASP A 888 4.70 23.55 -11.96
N THR A 889 4.06 22.95 -10.96
CA THR A 889 2.67 22.50 -10.99
C THR A 889 1.83 23.38 -10.09
N THR A 890 0.80 23.99 -10.65
CA THR A 890 -0.10 24.92 -9.98
C THR A 890 -1.45 24.25 -9.73
N ILE A 891 -1.95 24.35 -8.50
CA ILE A 891 -3.32 23.96 -8.14
C ILE A 891 -4.15 25.23 -8.03
N GLU A 892 -5.32 25.25 -8.65
CA GLU A 892 -6.23 26.39 -8.70
C GLU A 892 -7.65 25.98 -8.27
N ILE A 893 -8.40 26.93 -7.75
CA ILE A 893 -9.80 26.76 -7.35
C ILE A 893 -10.63 27.77 -8.12
N LYS A 894 -11.56 27.29 -8.94
CA LYS A 894 -12.61 28.11 -9.55
C LYS A 894 -13.73 28.31 -8.54
N ASN A 895 -14.31 29.50 -8.46
CA ASN A 895 -15.37 29.88 -7.51
C ASN A 895 -15.06 29.53 -6.03
N PRO A 896 -13.87 29.87 -5.48
CA PRO A 896 -13.41 29.47 -4.15
C PRO A 896 -14.23 30.05 -2.99
N LYS A 897 -15.11 31.03 -3.24
CA LYS A 897 -15.84 31.76 -2.19
C LYS A 897 -16.52 30.84 -1.18
N ASN A 898 -17.12 29.76 -1.66
CA ASN A 898 -17.86 28.81 -0.82
C ASN A 898 -17.04 27.56 -0.47
N LEU A 899 -15.75 27.49 -0.82
CA LEU A 899 -14.90 26.35 -0.48
C LEU A 899 -14.64 26.37 1.03
N LYS A 900 -15.08 25.36 1.77
CA LYS A 900 -14.84 25.28 3.21
C LYS A 900 -13.55 24.53 3.52
N LYS A 901 -13.35 23.38 2.91
CA LYS A 901 -12.19 22.50 3.13
C LYS A 901 -11.75 21.84 1.84
N VAL A 902 -10.46 21.62 1.67
CA VAL A 902 -9.90 20.83 0.57
C VAL A 902 -8.87 19.85 1.11
N TYR A 903 -8.87 18.63 0.57
CA TYR A 903 -7.87 17.59 0.73
C TYR A 903 -7.38 17.20 -0.66
N ILE A 904 -6.07 17.26 -0.88
CA ILE A 904 -5.41 16.91 -2.16
C ILE A 904 -4.20 16.05 -1.84
N ASP A 905 -4.13 14.86 -2.41
CA ASP A 905 -2.98 13.96 -2.35
C ASP A 905 -2.46 13.75 -3.78
N ILE A 906 -1.34 14.38 -4.09
CA ILE A 906 -0.68 14.32 -5.39
C ILE A 906 0.45 13.30 -5.34
N LYS A 907 0.52 12.45 -6.36
CA LYS A 907 1.61 11.52 -6.60
C LYS A 907 2.48 12.02 -7.75
N TYR A 908 3.77 11.83 -7.60
CA TYR A 908 4.78 12.02 -8.63
C TYR A 908 5.81 10.88 -8.55
N ASP A 909 6.64 10.75 -9.57
CA ASP A 909 7.71 9.75 -9.60
C ASP A 909 8.97 10.28 -8.89
N PRO A 910 9.32 9.77 -7.68
CA PRO A 910 10.46 10.25 -6.93
C PRO A 910 11.79 9.86 -7.58
N ASP A 911 11.82 8.89 -8.49
CA ASP A 911 13.04 8.56 -9.24
C ASP A 911 13.29 9.55 -10.36
N LYS A 912 12.26 10.26 -10.85
CA LYS A 912 12.39 11.24 -11.94
C LYS A 912 12.47 12.69 -11.47
N VAL A 913 11.74 13.07 -10.43
CA VAL A 913 11.73 14.46 -9.94
C VAL A 913 11.86 14.53 -8.43
N ALA A 914 12.41 15.64 -7.95
CA ALA A 914 12.48 15.97 -6.54
C ALA A 914 11.75 17.29 -6.28
N PRO A 915 10.84 17.37 -5.31
CA PRO A 915 10.21 18.63 -4.94
C PRO A 915 11.27 19.59 -4.39
N VAL A 916 11.20 20.84 -4.79
CA VAL A 916 12.09 21.92 -4.36
C VAL A 916 11.47 22.61 -3.17
N ASP A 917 12.24 22.78 -2.10
CA ASP A 917 11.79 23.50 -0.93
C ASP A 917 11.58 24.98 -1.24
N GLN A 918 10.33 25.44 -1.11
CA GLN A 918 9.91 26.82 -1.33
C GLN A 918 9.87 27.63 -0.03
N ASP A 919 10.20 27.05 1.12
CA ASP A 919 10.31 27.74 2.41
C ASP A 919 11.37 27.11 3.31
N GLY A 920 12.63 27.53 3.13
CA GLY A 920 13.77 27.03 3.90
C GLY A 920 13.79 27.41 5.39
N ASN A 921 12.80 28.16 5.90
CA ASN A 921 12.65 28.43 7.33
C ASN A 921 11.79 27.38 8.05
N THR A 922 11.07 26.55 7.31
CA THR A 922 10.24 25.48 7.84
C THR A 922 10.96 24.15 7.67
N VAL A 923 10.98 23.31 8.71
CA VAL A 923 11.69 22.02 8.66
C VAL A 923 11.05 21.09 7.63
N GLY A 924 11.86 20.62 6.67
CA GLY A 924 11.44 19.72 5.59
C GLY A 924 10.91 20.46 4.37
N ILE A 925 10.82 19.77 3.23
CA ILE A 925 10.47 20.37 1.93
C ILE A 925 9.04 20.96 1.97
N GLN A 926 8.92 22.27 1.70
CA GLN A 926 7.64 22.95 1.57
C GLN A 926 7.29 23.27 0.12
N THR A 927 5.99 23.31 -0.17
CA THR A 927 5.46 23.87 -1.43
C THR A 927 4.93 25.29 -1.19
N LEU A 928 4.80 26.10 -2.23
CA LEU A 928 4.32 27.48 -2.08
C LEU A 928 2.79 27.53 -1.98
N LEU A 929 2.24 27.72 -0.78
CA LEU A 929 0.82 28.04 -0.59
C LEU A 929 0.54 29.53 -0.80
N GLU A 930 -0.56 29.85 -1.48
CA GLU A 930 -0.96 31.24 -1.75
C GLU A 930 -1.47 31.95 -0.48
N PRO A 931 -1.33 33.29 -0.39
CA PRO A 931 -1.65 34.04 0.83
C PRO A 931 -3.09 33.84 1.35
N TRP A 932 -4.06 33.64 0.45
CA TRP A 932 -5.44 33.40 0.87
C TRP A 932 -5.63 31.97 1.41
N ALA A 933 -4.96 30.98 0.82
CA ALA A 933 -4.99 29.59 1.28
C ALA A 933 -4.31 29.46 2.66
N LYS A 934 -3.22 30.20 2.89
CA LYS A 934 -2.50 30.30 4.18
C LYS A 934 -3.35 30.89 5.31
N LYS A 935 -4.40 31.67 4.99
CA LYS A 935 -5.36 32.17 5.98
C LYS A 935 -6.34 31.07 6.44
N GLY A 936 -6.44 29.97 5.70
CA GLY A 936 -7.18 28.77 6.12
C GLY A 936 -6.45 28.03 7.25
N LYS A 937 -7.17 27.12 7.91
CA LYS A 937 -6.57 26.21 8.90
C LYS A 937 -5.87 25.07 8.15
N ILE A 938 -4.55 25.14 8.04
CA ILE A 938 -3.73 24.06 7.48
C ILE A 938 -3.73 22.88 8.48
N ILE A 939 -4.41 21.79 8.11
CA ILE A 939 -4.44 20.52 8.86
C ILE A 939 -3.29 19.61 8.41
N GLY A 940 -2.98 19.62 7.11
CA GLY A 940 -1.92 18.85 6.51
C GLY A 940 -1.28 19.64 5.39
N HIS A 941 0.04 19.77 5.43
CA HIS A 941 0.85 20.24 4.32
C HIS A 941 2.16 19.46 4.41
N ARG A 942 2.25 18.36 3.65
CA ARG A 942 3.35 17.40 3.78
C ARG A 942 3.86 17.01 2.39
N VAL A 943 5.18 17.05 2.25
CA VAL A 943 5.90 16.46 1.14
C VAL A 943 6.57 15.17 1.63
N ASP A 944 6.12 14.03 1.13
CA ASP A 944 6.75 12.72 1.33
C ASP A 944 7.66 12.43 0.12
N ALA A 945 8.90 12.89 0.22
CA ALA A 945 9.85 12.81 -0.87
C ALA A 945 10.27 11.36 -1.23
N GLN A 946 10.15 10.43 -0.27
CA GLN A 946 10.53 9.03 -0.46
C GLN A 946 9.47 8.28 -1.26
N ASN A 947 8.19 8.50 -0.95
CA ASN A 947 7.08 7.83 -1.60
C ASN A 947 6.50 8.62 -2.78
N GLY A 948 7.09 9.76 -3.13
CA GLY A 948 6.64 10.60 -4.23
C GLY A 948 5.25 11.19 -4.01
N ARG A 949 4.94 11.68 -2.80
CA ARG A 949 3.60 12.21 -2.47
C ARG A 949 3.63 13.62 -1.90
N ILE A 950 2.62 14.42 -2.23
CA ILE A 950 2.40 15.78 -1.69
C ILE A 950 0.95 15.90 -1.25
N ILE A 951 0.74 16.23 0.02
CA ILE A 951 -0.58 16.23 0.64
C ILE A 951 -0.89 17.63 1.16
N TYR A 952 -2.06 18.13 0.77
CA TYR A 952 -2.71 19.32 1.33
C TYR A 952 -4.00 18.90 2.02
N GLU A 953 -4.23 19.39 3.22
CA GLU A 953 -5.51 19.35 3.92
C GLU A 953 -5.69 20.73 4.57
N ILE A 954 -6.54 21.56 3.99
CA ILE A 954 -6.74 22.96 4.42
C ILE A 954 -8.22 23.18 4.64
N ASP A 955 -8.58 23.59 5.85
CA ASP A 955 -9.94 23.85 6.30
C ASP A 955 -10.16 25.37 6.51
N ASN A 956 -11.37 25.78 6.84
CA ASN A 956 -11.74 27.20 7.02
C ASN A 956 -11.41 28.10 5.80
N LEU A 957 -11.61 27.60 4.58
CA LEU A 957 -11.33 28.35 3.34
C LEU A 957 -12.45 29.32 2.91
N THR A 958 -13.60 29.29 3.59
CA THR A 958 -14.81 30.03 3.20
C THR A 958 -14.58 31.54 3.22
N ASN A 959 -15.01 32.23 2.16
CA ASN A 959 -14.86 33.67 1.95
C ASN A 959 -13.41 34.18 1.99
N LEU A 960 -12.40 33.31 1.87
CA LEU A 960 -10.99 33.74 1.85
C LEU A 960 -10.51 34.19 0.47
N SER A 961 -11.21 33.82 -0.59
CA SER A 961 -11.00 34.32 -1.96
C SER A 961 -12.33 34.55 -2.66
N ASN A 962 -12.43 35.67 -3.39
CA ASN A 962 -13.59 36.05 -4.21
C ASN A 962 -13.28 36.03 -5.71
N GLY A 963 -12.09 35.56 -6.12
CA GLY A 963 -11.71 35.48 -7.53
C GLY A 963 -12.52 34.43 -8.27
N GLU A 964 -12.74 34.61 -9.57
CA GLU A 964 -13.38 33.59 -10.42
C GLU A 964 -12.51 32.31 -10.50
N LEU A 965 -11.20 32.49 -10.55
CA LEU A 965 -10.18 31.45 -10.45
C LEU A 965 -9.07 31.93 -9.51
N ALA A 966 -8.71 31.14 -8.51
CA ALA A 966 -7.70 31.49 -7.52
C ALA A 966 -6.69 30.35 -7.35
N LYS A 967 -5.41 30.67 -7.50
CA LYS A 967 -4.31 29.74 -7.22
C LYS A 967 -4.32 29.32 -5.74
N LEU A 968 -4.26 28.04 -5.44
CA LEU A 968 -4.18 27.48 -4.08
C LEU A 968 -2.72 27.24 -3.67
N ALA A 969 -1.97 26.55 -4.53
CA ALA A 969 -0.60 26.13 -4.27
C ALA A 969 0.22 26.07 -5.56
N THR A 970 1.53 26.31 -5.46
CA THR A 970 2.53 26.00 -6.47
C THR A 970 3.50 24.96 -5.90
N ILE A 971 3.68 23.86 -6.63
CA ILE A 971 4.67 22.84 -6.36
C ILE A 971 5.78 23.01 -7.38
N THR A 972 6.98 23.34 -6.92
CA THR A 972 8.16 23.37 -7.78
C THR A 972 8.86 22.03 -7.69
N PHE A 973 9.10 21.40 -8.82
CA PHE A 973 9.88 20.18 -8.94
C PHE A 973 11.20 20.47 -9.64
N LYS A 974 12.26 19.78 -9.23
CA LYS A 974 13.53 19.68 -9.91
C LYS A 974 13.60 18.36 -10.65
N ALA A 975 13.88 18.40 -11.95
CA ALA A 975 14.17 17.20 -12.73
C ALA A 975 15.47 16.57 -12.25
N LYS A 976 15.44 15.28 -11.89
CA LYS A 976 16.64 14.51 -11.59
C LYS A 976 17.33 14.10 -12.90
N GLU A 977 18.62 13.81 -12.83
CA GLU A 977 19.40 13.31 -13.98
C GLU A 977 18.86 11.98 -14.54
N THR A 978 18.14 11.23 -13.72
CA THR A 978 17.42 9.98 -14.05
C THR A 978 16.15 10.20 -14.86
N MET A 979 15.60 11.42 -14.91
CA MET A 979 14.51 11.78 -15.81
C MET A 979 15.11 12.14 -17.17
N THR A 980 15.06 11.21 -18.12
CA THR A 980 15.61 11.39 -19.48
C THR A 980 14.54 11.64 -20.54
N ASP A 981 13.27 11.53 -20.15
CA ASP A 981 12.11 11.50 -21.03
C ASP A 981 10.95 12.35 -20.49
N SER A 982 10.09 11.79 -19.65
CA SER A 982 8.90 12.45 -19.11
C SER A 982 8.54 11.89 -17.75
N THR A 983 7.78 12.67 -16.99
CA THR A 983 7.18 12.27 -15.72
C THR A 983 5.74 12.76 -15.70
N SER A 984 4.96 12.22 -14.78
CA SER A 984 3.58 12.64 -14.59
C SER A 984 3.26 12.93 -13.15
N ILE A 985 2.37 13.89 -12.97
CA ILE A 985 1.86 14.35 -11.69
C ILE A 985 0.36 14.07 -11.69
N GLU A 986 -0.06 13.27 -10.72
CA GLU A 986 -1.38 12.66 -10.68
C GLU A 986 -2.06 12.92 -9.34
N LEU A 987 -3.35 13.19 -9.36
CA LEU A 987 -4.15 13.21 -8.14
C LEU A 987 -4.46 11.77 -7.73
N THR A 988 -4.00 11.36 -6.56
CA THR A 988 -4.37 10.07 -5.95
C THR A 988 -5.70 10.18 -5.23
N VAL A 989 -5.89 11.27 -4.47
CA VAL A 989 -7.14 11.55 -3.76
C VAL A 989 -7.41 13.04 -3.74
N GLY A 990 -8.53 13.47 -4.31
CA GLY A 990 -9.09 14.81 -4.12
C GLY A 990 -10.41 14.74 -3.38
N ALA A 991 -10.56 15.53 -2.33
CA ALA A 991 -11.82 15.70 -1.65
C ALA A 991 -12.01 17.14 -1.18
N MET A 992 -13.24 17.64 -1.14
CA MET A 992 -13.53 18.98 -0.65
C MET A 992 -14.86 19.02 0.10
N ILE A 993 -15.02 20.04 0.93
CA ILE A 993 -16.29 20.40 1.56
C ILE A 993 -16.64 21.79 1.07
N VAL A 994 -17.84 21.93 0.52
CA VAL A 994 -18.40 23.20 0.05
C VAL A 994 -19.45 23.69 1.05
N GLU A 995 -19.50 24.99 1.30
CA GLU A 995 -20.50 25.61 2.15
C GLU A 995 -21.93 25.27 1.68
N GLY A 996 -22.79 24.86 2.62
CA GLY A 996 -24.11 24.30 2.32
C GLY A 996 -24.14 22.78 2.18
N ASN A 997 -22.99 22.11 2.06
CA ASN A 997 -22.88 20.65 2.08
C ASN A 997 -21.94 20.19 3.22
N PRO A 998 -22.46 19.56 4.29
CA PRO A 998 -21.65 19.17 5.44
C PRO A 998 -20.76 17.95 5.19
N ARG A 999 -20.97 17.21 4.09
CA ARG A 999 -20.24 15.98 3.75
C ARG A 999 -19.15 16.26 2.72
N SER A 1000 -18.06 15.49 2.79
CA SER A 1000 -16.93 15.59 1.87
C SER A 1000 -17.24 15.00 0.51
N GLN A 1001 -17.10 15.78 -0.54
CA GLN A 1001 -17.27 15.37 -1.94
C GLN A 1001 -15.90 15.00 -2.53
N ARG A 1002 -15.80 13.90 -3.27
CA ARG A 1002 -14.60 13.54 -4.03
C ARG A 1002 -14.58 14.30 -5.36
N PHE A 1003 -13.38 14.57 -5.87
CA PHE A 1003 -13.16 15.09 -7.21
C PHE A 1003 -11.91 14.45 -7.82
N SER A 1004 -11.84 14.43 -9.14
CA SER A 1004 -10.69 13.95 -9.90
C SER A 1004 -9.97 15.11 -10.61
N LEU A 1005 -8.75 14.86 -11.07
CA LEU A 1005 -8.00 15.78 -11.94
C LEU A 1005 -7.43 14.99 -13.14
N PRO A 1006 -7.30 15.62 -14.31
CA PRO A 1006 -6.58 15.01 -15.42
C PRO A 1006 -5.10 14.81 -15.07
N LYS A 1007 -4.50 13.77 -15.65
CA LYS A 1007 -3.07 13.50 -15.53
C LYS A 1007 -2.26 14.64 -16.14
N MET A 1008 -1.26 15.15 -15.41
CA MET A 1008 -0.41 16.26 -15.82
C MET A 1008 0.97 15.73 -16.20
N ASN A 1009 1.41 15.89 -17.45
CA ASN A 1009 2.68 15.34 -17.94
C ASN A 1009 3.72 16.45 -18.16
N VAL A 1010 4.99 16.15 -17.86
CA VAL A 1010 6.15 17.04 -18.06
C VAL A 1010 7.26 16.28 -18.77
N THR A 1011 7.82 16.85 -19.84
CA THR A 1011 8.90 16.24 -20.64
C THR A 1011 10.24 16.98 -20.46
N VAL A 1012 11.35 16.28 -20.64
CA VAL A 1012 12.69 16.90 -20.60
C VAL A 1012 12.99 17.56 -21.93
N ASP A 1013 13.49 18.79 -21.85
CA ASP A 1013 13.85 19.60 -22.99
C ASP A 1013 15.38 19.65 -23.17
N TYR A 1014 15.87 19.23 -24.33
CA TYR A 1014 17.30 19.19 -24.66
C TYR A 1014 17.64 20.23 -25.73
N PRO A 1015 18.37 21.31 -25.39
CA PRO A 1015 18.73 22.37 -26.34
C PRO A 1015 19.71 21.96 -27.44
N LEU A 1016 20.56 20.96 -27.18
CA LEU A 1016 21.51 20.42 -28.14
C LEU A 1016 21.06 19.05 -28.64
N ILE A 1017 21.31 18.79 -29.92
CA ILE A 1017 21.11 17.50 -30.55
C ILE A 1017 22.49 16.92 -30.85
N LEU A 1018 22.74 15.70 -30.39
CA LEU A 1018 23.99 14.96 -30.61
C LEU A 1018 23.71 13.74 -31.45
N GLU A 1019 24.46 13.59 -32.55
CA GLU A 1019 24.41 12.42 -33.41
C GLU A 1019 25.81 11.83 -33.61
N ALA A 1020 25.91 10.53 -33.85
CA ALA A 1020 27.15 9.88 -34.26
C ALA A 1020 26.87 8.92 -35.43
N LYS A 1021 27.73 8.94 -36.45
CA LYS A 1021 27.62 8.14 -37.68
C LYS A 1021 28.89 7.32 -37.91
N ASN A 1022 28.79 6.24 -38.67
CA ASN A 1022 29.86 5.25 -38.97
C ASN A 1022 30.43 4.58 -37.70
N LEU A 1023 29.62 3.74 -37.05
CA LEU A 1023 29.92 3.15 -35.73
C LEU A 1023 30.37 1.67 -35.78
N ASN A 1024 30.71 1.12 -36.94
CA ASN A 1024 31.25 -0.24 -37.00
C ASN A 1024 32.66 -0.29 -36.40
N GLN A 1025 33.03 -1.43 -35.80
CA GLN A 1025 34.34 -1.61 -35.19
C GLN A 1025 35.48 -1.31 -36.19
N GLY A 1026 36.32 -0.33 -35.87
CA GLY A 1026 37.46 0.08 -36.69
C GLY A 1026 37.17 1.17 -37.75
N ASP A 1027 35.91 1.52 -37.98
CA ASP A 1027 35.54 2.61 -38.90
C ASP A 1027 35.83 3.99 -38.28
N THR A 1028 36.09 4.99 -39.14
CA THR A 1028 36.16 6.39 -38.73
C THR A 1028 34.74 6.95 -38.57
N SER A 1029 34.38 7.32 -37.33
CA SER A 1029 33.10 7.91 -36.96
C SER A 1029 33.07 9.43 -37.12
N THR A 1030 31.88 9.97 -37.40
CA THR A 1030 31.60 11.41 -37.34
C THR A 1030 30.56 11.68 -36.26
N ILE A 1031 30.90 12.48 -35.25
CA ILE A 1031 30.01 12.97 -34.20
C ILE A 1031 29.58 14.39 -34.57
N THR A 1032 28.29 14.69 -34.62
CA THR A 1032 27.74 16.00 -34.99
C THR A 1032 26.90 16.57 -33.84
N VAL A 1033 27.07 17.85 -33.53
CA VAL A 1033 26.26 18.59 -32.55
C VAL A 1033 25.58 19.78 -33.22
N THR A 1034 24.25 19.86 -33.09
CA THR A 1034 23.44 21.00 -33.54
C THR A 1034 22.58 21.57 -32.42
N ASP A 1035 22.05 22.78 -32.60
CA ASP A 1035 20.92 23.26 -31.81
C ASP A 1035 19.60 22.64 -32.31
N LYS A 1036 18.47 23.01 -31.68
CA LYS A 1036 17.13 22.51 -32.07
C LYS A 1036 16.65 22.97 -33.44
N ASP A 1037 17.18 24.08 -33.95
CA ASP A 1037 16.86 24.59 -35.28
C ASP A 1037 17.73 23.93 -36.37
N GLY A 1038 18.65 23.04 -35.95
CA GLY A 1038 19.54 22.29 -36.83
C GLY A 1038 20.83 23.02 -37.20
N ASN A 1039 21.15 24.15 -36.56
CA ASN A 1039 22.39 24.87 -36.82
C ASN A 1039 23.57 24.17 -36.14
N PRO A 1040 24.74 24.09 -36.79
CA PRO A 1040 25.93 23.47 -36.21
C PRO A 1040 26.43 24.23 -34.97
N VAL A 1041 26.84 23.50 -33.94
CA VAL A 1041 27.35 24.07 -32.68
C VAL A 1041 28.86 23.87 -32.61
N GLU A 1042 29.60 24.94 -32.91
CA GLU A 1042 31.05 24.98 -32.81
C GLU A 1042 31.54 24.94 -31.36
N GLY A 1043 32.62 24.18 -31.12
CA GLY A 1043 33.30 24.17 -29.83
C GLY A 1043 32.51 23.49 -28.71
N ALA A 1044 31.57 22.59 -29.03
CA ALA A 1044 30.88 21.74 -28.08
C ALA A 1044 31.78 20.57 -27.66
N GLY A 1045 31.93 20.37 -26.35
CA GLY A 1045 32.71 19.26 -25.81
C GLY A 1045 31.92 17.95 -25.86
N ILE A 1046 32.55 16.88 -26.30
CA ILE A 1046 32.02 15.51 -26.31
C ILE A 1046 32.65 14.73 -25.17
N TYR A 1047 31.81 14.23 -24.26
CA TYR A 1047 32.20 13.54 -23.04
C TYR A 1047 31.82 12.07 -23.15
N ILE A 1048 32.69 11.16 -22.68
CA ILE A 1048 32.47 9.71 -22.72
C ILE A 1048 32.21 9.20 -21.30
N ASN A 1049 31.19 8.37 -21.08
CA ASN A 1049 30.83 7.76 -19.79
C ASN A 1049 30.83 8.76 -18.62
N ASP A 1050 30.42 10.00 -18.90
CA ASP A 1050 30.34 11.10 -17.95
C ASP A 1050 31.68 11.46 -17.25
N ILE A 1051 32.83 11.19 -17.89
CA ILE A 1051 34.14 11.68 -17.42
C ILE A 1051 34.18 13.23 -17.33
N SER A 1052 35.07 13.77 -16.50
CA SER A 1052 35.07 15.20 -16.16
C SER A 1052 35.68 16.14 -17.23
N TYR A 1053 36.24 15.61 -18.31
CA TYR A 1053 36.87 16.39 -19.37
C TYR A 1053 36.33 16.00 -20.75
N ALA A 1054 36.28 16.97 -21.67
CA ALA A 1054 35.87 16.72 -23.04
C ALA A 1054 36.94 15.85 -23.74
N PHE A 1055 36.51 14.71 -24.26
CA PHE A 1055 37.38 13.80 -25.01
C PHE A 1055 37.62 14.31 -26.43
N TRP A 1056 36.61 14.99 -27.00
CA TRP A 1056 36.71 15.72 -28.26
C TRP A 1056 35.96 17.05 -28.19
N THR A 1057 36.23 17.94 -29.12
CA THR A 1057 35.55 19.23 -29.27
C THR A 1057 35.16 19.42 -30.74
N THR A 1058 33.93 19.85 -31.00
CA THR A 1058 33.43 20.05 -32.37
C THR A 1058 34.10 21.22 -33.09
N ASP A 1059 34.26 21.09 -34.41
CA ASP A 1059 34.73 22.14 -35.30
C ASP A 1059 33.62 23.16 -35.69
N GLU A 1060 33.93 24.11 -36.58
CA GLU A 1060 32.99 25.12 -37.12
C GLU A 1060 31.74 24.53 -37.78
N LYS A 1061 31.77 23.25 -38.18
CA LYS A 1061 30.62 22.52 -38.73
C LYS A 1061 29.87 21.72 -37.66
N GLY A 1062 30.23 21.89 -36.40
CA GLY A 1062 29.67 21.14 -35.28
C GLY A 1062 30.12 19.68 -35.27
N GLN A 1063 31.25 19.33 -35.89
CA GLN A 1063 31.65 17.94 -36.10
C GLN A 1063 32.96 17.53 -35.41
N VAL A 1064 33.05 16.25 -35.05
CA VAL A 1064 34.28 15.55 -34.66
C VAL A 1064 34.39 14.31 -35.54
N VAL A 1065 35.55 14.10 -36.18
CA VAL A 1065 35.83 12.90 -36.96
C VAL A 1065 36.91 12.07 -36.26
N THR A 1066 36.60 10.84 -35.87
CA THR A 1066 37.48 9.99 -35.06
C THR A 1066 37.21 8.49 -35.25
N ASN A 1067 38.25 7.67 -35.30
CA ASN A 1067 38.14 6.20 -35.20
C ASN A 1067 38.28 5.70 -33.76
N ALA A 1068 38.66 6.56 -32.81
CA ALA A 1068 38.85 6.16 -31.42
C ALA A 1068 37.51 5.84 -30.74
N LEU A 1069 36.39 6.39 -31.22
CA LEU A 1069 35.06 6.07 -30.71
C LEU A 1069 34.73 4.58 -30.88
N THR A 1070 34.86 4.05 -32.09
CA THR A 1070 34.58 2.65 -32.43
C THR A 1070 35.61 1.67 -31.87
N LEU A 1071 36.85 2.11 -31.68
CA LEU A 1071 37.89 1.31 -31.01
C LEU A 1071 37.70 1.23 -29.48
N THR A 1072 36.98 2.18 -28.90
CA THR A 1072 36.69 2.21 -27.45
C THR A 1072 35.42 1.44 -27.10
N MET A 1073 34.52 1.26 -28.07
CA MET A 1073 33.36 0.39 -27.94
C MET A 1073 33.82 -1.05 -27.75
N LYS A 1074 33.18 -1.76 -26.81
CA LYS A 1074 33.40 -3.19 -26.57
C LYS A 1074 32.07 -3.92 -26.66
N LYS A 1075 32.09 -5.09 -27.29
CA LYS A 1075 30.94 -5.99 -27.40
C LYS A 1075 30.18 -6.16 -26.09
N GLY A 1076 28.92 -5.72 -26.08
CA GLY A 1076 28.02 -5.82 -24.93
C GLY A 1076 28.26 -4.84 -23.78
N GLU A 1077 29.26 -3.94 -23.85
CA GLU A 1077 29.45 -2.85 -22.89
C GLU A 1077 28.98 -1.51 -23.49
N PRO A 1078 27.97 -0.82 -22.89
CA PRO A 1078 27.48 0.45 -23.40
C PRO A 1078 28.49 1.59 -23.20
N LEU A 1079 28.80 2.32 -24.28
CA LEU A 1079 29.61 3.54 -24.30
C LEU A 1079 28.69 4.76 -24.45
N LYS A 1080 28.54 5.56 -23.41
CA LYS A 1080 27.69 6.75 -23.42
C LYS A 1080 28.51 7.96 -23.86
N ILE A 1081 28.03 8.73 -24.84
CA ILE A 1081 28.60 10.02 -25.21
C ILE A 1081 27.59 11.16 -25.05
N ARG A 1082 28.08 12.36 -24.73
CA ARG A 1082 27.25 13.53 -24.47
C ARG A 1082 27.90 14.83 -24.92
N ALA A 1083 27.13 15.73 -25.54
CA ALA A 1083 27.59 17.07 -25.90
C ALA A 1083 27.25 18.07 -24.79
N ARG A 1084 28.21 18.95 -24.49
CA ARG A 1084 28.02 20.09 -23.59
C ARG A 1084 28.63 21.35 -24.19
N LYS A 1085 27.88 22.45 -24.17
CA LYS A 1085 28.35 23.79 -24.58
C LYS A 1085 27.68 24.85 -23.73
N ASP A 1086 28.45 25.66 -23.01
CA ASP A 1086 27.97 26.82 -22.24
C ASP A 1086 26.79 26.51 -21.30
N GLY A 1087 26.78 25.32 -20.70
CA GLY A 1087 25.70 24.85 -19.80
C GLY A 1087 24.52 24.18 -20.51
N LEU A 1088 24.44 24.24 -21.83
CA LEU A 1088 23.48 23.50 -22.64
C LEU A 1088 23.93 22.05 -22.81
N LEU A 1089 22.96 21.13 -22.83
CA LEU A 1089 23.19 19.69 -22.85
C LEU A 1089 22.43 19.05 -24.00
N SER A 1090 23.03 18.04 -24.60
CA SER A 1090 22.29 17.07 -25.40
C SER A 1090 21.70 15.97 -24.53
N LYS A 1091 20.68 15.28 -25.06
CA LYS A 1091 20.32 13.95 -24.60
C LYS A 1091 21.58 13.07 -24.72
N PRO A 1092 21.92 12.26 -23.70
CA PRO A 1092 23.04 11.34 -23.83
C PRO A 1092 22.77 10.30 -24.92
N LEU A 1093 23.77 10.03 -25.74
CA LEU A 1093 23.73 9.02 -26.78
C LEU A 1093 24.49 7.78 -26.30
N VAL A 1094 23.79 6.67 -26.09
CA VAL A 1094 24.39 5.39 -25.67
C VAL A 1094 24.69 4.55 -26.91
N LEU A 1095 25.96 4.21 -27.10
CA LEU A 1095 26.48 3.39 -28.19
C LEU A 1095 26.75 1.98 -27.66
N VAL A 1096 26.31 0.94 -28.36
CA VAL A 1096 26.58 -0.47 -27.99
C VAL A 1096 27.04 -1.20 -29.24
N GLU A 1097 28.13 -1.96 -29.13
CA GLU A 1097 28.68 -2.81 -30.20
C GLU A 1097 28.00 -4.19 -30.27
#